data_AF-A0A381C7C3-F1
#
_entry.id   AF-A0A381C7C3-F1
#
_cell.length_a   1.000
_cell.length_b   1.000
_cell.length_c   1.000
_cell.angle_alpha   90.00
_cell.angle_beta   90.00
_cell.angle_gamma   90.00
#
_symmetry.space_group_name_H-M   'P 1'
#
loop_
_entity.id
_entity.type
_entity.pdbx_description
1 polymer ?
#
loop_
_entity_poly.entity_id
_entity_poly.type
_entity_poly.pdbx_seq_one_letter_code
_entity_poly.pdbx_strand_id
1 'polypeptide(L)'
;MAHIADTEAVALSTTTQHGSPQLDNYAAPQHLRAVAHLYGITAPDLKNARVLVLGCESGINLIPFASAWQGASVIGIDIDADAISRGQHCISSAGIGNLELYCLQLNELLASLPGEQDYIILQGIFTLLDNPTRESLLAYCRQHLSPDGIIAIKWPTYPGAKTSETLRDAMLLHSSLATTQQEITASARAVATWLELGMSKQNLQRLSLAPLIDEVNQNSDSELALKYLSGLNEANYLVDFNAMVERNGLAYVGDAHPWTEIADFYGSDVAQLHKTICPVANKVVQQQYLDFATNRAERFSLLAAASRQGEILAAPDKQKLKELNWAGNFQRLFGDKNGPENAHFTPQGDLLRTEDELTLQALDLLGDAWPLSLSFEQLVFHTTKPESDDANHADRMLNVLYSLFRKGSESLLYCFGACPYSLSENNTLKPLSGLVEMNHPEIVSPLGFNLWYQSIPLDLAEYQLLSSDPRCINPETLPLLDALRRKGMMTGSPRAWQKLMQAVIGLQDPNNIIAYVNSLMLFTHYGMETRFQITNAALVSDIARKKHPGYSSFPALDSRIEKRASQLLNQGRYNEACDYLATLAQEQTNNPHLLHRLAQVYFKLSCYDDALRTFALAFSLESSSWAMYYDYTLLLGKLRHYWYAEKLSRYCLRFNHRPTMIWLQLSELYQEDKNYKLAEVCIRKALEVEPSNSNALSSMATLLSSQSKIVDAVSWMRKACESAPAEFTYFTNYLFGLSHSPDITPECFFSEHQKYGRMASRWAKQQNVTFSHHNEKDPARKLRVGFVSGDFGNHPVTNFIRPMWDALDQDKFALYAWQTSPLNDVMTLQLKRTATAWSDAKSISNIELAKEIHAAEIDILIDLSGHTDHNRLPAFALKPAPVSMSFIGYPGTTGLSEMDYVIVHNKLAQPGLLEKQFTEELIYMPFSKQFEPVDNAPDIKPLPALSNGYFTYASFNRPSKLNDVVLETWAKILTAQPDARLLIGFMLGSDLIAEINNKMLGWGVLPQQLIFRERTQLSTYLDMHNEVDLLLDCFPYTGGTTTNYALWMGVPTLTLAGETLVSRQGVANMCQFGLDEFVVNSIDEYVEKALAFSKDLKMLDDLRATMRVRIESMGDSTISPAWYLEQTLRKAWEIYCETGGAEGFVVPEN
;
A
#
# COMPACT_ATOMS: atom_id res chain seq x y z
N MET A 1 13.12 23.24 -48.96
CA MET A 1 11.77 22.94 -48.46
C MET A 1 11.98 21.99 -47.28
N ALA A 2 12.19 22.56 -46.09
CA ALA A 2 11.16 22.75 -45.05
C ALA A 2 10.88 21.44 -44.31
N HIS A 3 10.96 21.27 -42.99
CA HIS A 3 11.34 22.10 -41.83
C HIS A 3 11.53 21.07 -40.70
N ILE A 4 12.72 20.95 -40.10
CA ILE A 4 12.94 20.25 -38.82
C ILE A 4 13.89 21.14 -38.01
N ALA A 5 13.30 21.82 -37.03
CA ALA A 5 13.87 22.69 -36.01
C ALA A 5 12.94 22.48 -34.80
N ASP A 6 13.32 22.29 -33.55
CA ASP A 6 14.61 22.37 -32.86
C ASP A 6 14.61 21.32 -31.75
N THR A 7 15.76 20.67 -31.53
CA THR A 7 16.08 19.94 -30.30
C THR A 7 17.30 20.61 -29.72
N GLU A 8 17.11 21.51 -28.74
CA GLU A 8 18.19 22.06 -27.93
C GLU A 8 18.40 21.21 -26.68
N ALA A 9 19.66 20.84 -26.49
CA ALA A 9 20.18 20.09 -25.37
C ALA A 9 20.47 21.04 -24.20
N VAL A 10 19.84 20.74 -23.06
CA VAL A 10 20.32 20.82 -21.67
C VAL A 10 21.56 21.69 -21.45
N ALA A 11 21.32 22.91 -20.97
CA ALA A 11 22.32 23.77 -20.35
C ALA A 11 22.29 23.58 -18.82
N LEU A 12 23.43 23.19 -18.25
CA LEU A 12 23.74 23.23 -16.81
C LEU A 12 24.58 24.49 -16.56
N SER A 13 23.96 25.53 -15.99
CA SER A 13 24.63 26.69 -15.40
C SER A 13 23.63 27.47 -14.52
N THR A 14 24.08 27.84 -13.33
CA THR A 14 23.33 28.35 -12.16
C THR A 14 22.88 29.81 -12.27
N THR A 15 22.29 30.18 -13.41
CA THR A 15 21.72 31.52 -13.65
C THR A 15 20.76 31.43 -14.83
N THR A 16 19.54 30.95 -14.58
CA THR A 16 18.43 31.03 -15.54
C THR A 16 17.95 32.49 -15.65
N GLN A 17 17.91 33.03 -16.88
CA GLN A 17 17.07 34.09 -17.50
C GLN A 17 16.42 35.26 -16.70
N HIS A 18 16.45 35.31 -15.38
CA HIS A 18 15.96 36.41 -14.55
C HIS A 18 16.89 36.53 -13.34
N GLY A 19 17.68 37.61 -13.26
CA GLY A 19 18.72 37.87 -12.25
C GLY A 19 18.25 37.92 -10.80
N SER A 20 17.81 36.76 -10.29
CA SER A 20 17.31 36.56 -8.95
C SER A 20 18.43 35.97 -8.09
N PRO A 21 18.77 36.55 -6.94
CA PRO A 21 19.83 36.03 -6.08
C PRO A 21 19.47 34.63 -5.52
N GLN A 22 20.40 33.69 -5.66
CA GLN A 22 20.26 32.30 -5.21
C GLN A 22 20.87 32.14 -3.81
N LEU A 23 20.14 31.49 -2.90
CA LEU A 23 20.65 31.14 -1.58
C LEU A 23 21.59 29.93 -1.65
N ASP A 24 22.64 29.95 -0.84
CA ASP A 24 23.59 28.85 -0.67
C ASP A 24 23.37 28.20 0.70
N ASN A 25 22.70 27.05 0.70
CA ASN A 25 22.42 26.28 1.90
C ASN A 25 23.67 25.65 2.52
N TYR A 26 24.76 25.49 1.78
CA TYR A 26 26.01 24.90 2.26
C TYR A 26 26.85 25.91 3.06
N ALA A 27 26.67 27.20 2.81
CA ALA A 27 27.24 28.27 3.62
C ALA A 27 26.44 28.53 4.91
N ALA A 28 25.27 27.91 5.10
CA ALA A 28 24.46 28.10 6.30
C ALA A 28 25.18 27.59 7.57
N PRO A 29 25.24 28.38 8.68
CA PRO A 29 25.82 27.91 9.94
C PRO A 29 25.21 26.59 10.45
N GLN A 30 23.93 26.34 10.17
CA GLN A 30 23.26 25.07 10.49
C GLN A 30 23.86 23.87 9.76
N HIS A 31 24.17 24.02 8.47
CA HIS A 31 24.82 23.00 7.67
C HIS A 31 26.27 22.81 8.11
N LEU A 32 27.02 23.91 8.26
CA LEU A 32 28.42 23.88 8.67
C LEU A 32 28.60 23.21 10.05
N ARG A 33 27.69 23.47 11.00
CA ARG A 33 27.65 22.78 12.30
C ARG A 33 27.46 21.27 12.14
N ALA A 34 26.55 20.85 11.27
CA ALA A 34 26.29 19.43 11.03
C ALA A 34 27.49 18.74 10.37
N VAL A 35 28.12 19.40 9.38
CA VAL A 35 29.31 18.86 8.71
C VAL A 35 30.50 18.80 9.66
N ALA A 36 30.74 19.84 10.47
CA ALA A 36 31.77 19.84 11.50
C ALA A 36 31.60 18.64 12.45
N HIS A 37 30.35 18.38 12.87
CA HIS A 37 30.03 17.22 13.70
C HIS A 37 30.42 15.90 13.03
N LEU A 38 30.13 15.71 11.73
CA LEU A 38 30.51 14.51 10.98
C LEU A 38 32.03 14.27 10.94
N TYR A 39 32.83 15.34 11.00
CA TYR A 39 34.29 15.28 11.10
C TYR A 39 34.79 15.23 12.56
N GLY A 40 33.92 15.05 13.55
CA GLY A 40 34.29 14.94 14.97
C GLY A 40 34.38 16.26 15.73
N ILE A 41 34.16 17.40 15.06
CA ILE A 41 34.26 18.73 15.66
C ILE A 41 32.92 19.16 16.24
N THR A 42 32.90 19.44 17.54
CA THR A 42 31.76 20.11 18.18
C THR A 42 31.81 21.61 17.88
N ALA A 43 30.74 22.18 17.32
CA ALA A 43 30.62 23.61 17.05
C ALA A 43 29.50 24.27 17.90
N PRO A 44 29.57 25.60 18.16
CA PRO A 44 28.70 26.27 19.11
C PRO A 44 27.21 26.23 18.74
N ASP A 45 26.33 26.38 19.73
CA ASP A 45 24.90 26.34 19.48
C ASP A 45 24.40 27.57 18.68
N LEU A 46 23.50 27.32 17.73
CA LEU A 46 23.03 28.34 16.78
C LEU A 46 22.17 29.43 17.44
N LYS A 47 21.50 29.13 18.57
CA LYS A 47 20.52 30.04 19.18
C LYS A 47 21.09 31.39 19.58
N ASN A 48 22.35 31.41 20.02
CA ASN A 48 23.06 32.63 20.45
C ASN A 48 24.42 32.75 19.73
N ALA A 49 24.56 32.16 18.55
CA ALA A 49 25.83 32.14 17.84
C ALA A 49 26.24 33.55 17.38
N ARG A 50 27.55 33.81 17.39
CA ARG A 50 28.16 35.00 16.78
C ARG A 50 28.68 34.60 15.40
N VAL A 51 28.13 35.18 14.35
CA VAL A 51 28.40 34.80 12.96
C VAL A 51 28.97 35.99 12.21
N LEU A 52 30.15 35.82 11.63
CA LEU A 52 30.80 36.79 10.77
C LEU A 52 30.91 36.22 9.35
N VAL A 53 30.39 36.94 8.36
CA VAL A 53 30.49 36.55 6.95
C VAL A 53 31.23 37.63 6.18
N LEU A 54 32.35 37.25 5.58
CA LEU A 54 33.19 38.08 4.73
C LEU A 54 32.89 37.74 3.27
N GLY A 55 32.58 38.77 2.49
CA GLY A 55 32.04 38.64 1.14
C GLY A 55 30.56 38.31 1.16
N CYS A 56 29.80 38.99 2.02
CA CYS A 56 28.37 38.71 2.17
C CYS A 56 27.52 39.20 0.99
N GLU A 57 28.09 39.94 0.03
CA GLU A 57 27.39 40.65 -1.03
C GLU A 57 26.27 41.52 -0.44
N SER A 58 25.02 41.29 -0.86
CA SER A 58 23.84 41.96 -0.30
C SER A 58 23.41 41.43 1.07
N GLY A 59 24.09 40.45 1.63
CA GLY A 59 23.72 39.80 2.89
C GLY A 59 22.48 38.90 2.78
N ILE A 60 21.96 38.65 1.58
CA ILE A 60 20.74 37.87 1.39
C ILE A 60 20.85 36.45 1.94
N ASN A 61 22.01 35.81 1.84
CA ASN A 61 22.23 34.47 2.38
C ASN A 61 22.22 34.44 3.92
N LEU A 62 22.31 35.59 4.59
CA LEU A 62 22.29 35.72 6.06
C LEU A 62 20.88 35.89 6.61
N ILE A 63 19.94 36.33 5.78
CA ILE A 63 18.56 36.61 6.17
C ILE A 63 17.86 35.35 6.72
N PRO A 64 17.92 34.17 6.07
CA PRO A 64 17.29 32.96 6.63
C PRO A 64 17.81 32.58 8.02
N PHE A 65 19.13 32.73 8.25
CA PHE A 65 19.73 32.48 9.56
C PHE A 65 19.21 33.44 10.63
N ALA A 66 19.29 34.74 10.34
CA ALA A 66 18.94 35.79 11.28
C ALA A 66 17.44 35.73 11.66
N SER A 67 16.59 35.41 10.68
CA SER A 67 15.15 35.18 10.88
C SER A 67 14.86 33.96 11.75
N ALA A 68 15.60 32.86 11.57
CA ALA A 68 15.43 31.63 12.35
C ALA A 68 15.93 31.76 13.80
N TRP A 69 17.02 32.51 14.01
CA TRP A 69 17.76 32.55 15.28
C TRP A 69 17.88 33.98 15.80
N GLN A 70 16.78 34.54 16.32
CA GLN A 70 16.73 35.92 16.81
C GLN A 70 17.69 36.26 17.97
N GLY A 71 18.21 35.23 18.66
CA GLY A 71 19.23 35.40 19.71
C GLY A 71 20.68 35.43 19.20
N ALA A 72 20.91 35.07 17.94
CA ALA A 72 22.23 35.12 17.31
C ALA A 72 22.62 36.56 16.96
N SER A 73 23.92 36.83 16.85
CA SER A 73 24.46 38.11 16.35
C SER A 73 25.15 37.84 15.02
N VAL A 74 24.71 38.52 13.96
CA VAL A 74 25.17 38.26 12.59
C VAL A 74 25.76 39.53 11.99
N ILE A 75 26.98 39.43 11.47
CA ILE A 75 27.71 40.52 10.84
C ILE A 75 28.07 40.08 9.42
N GLY A 76 27.62 40.83 8.41
CA GLY A 76 28.05 40.69 7.03
C GLY A 76 28.98 41.84 6.63
N ILE A 77 30.09 41.53 5.97
CA ILE A 77 31.03 42.50 5.45
C ILE A 77 31.25 42.23 3.97
N ASP A 78 31.14 43.28 3.15
CA ASP A 78 31.51 43.24 1.73
C ASP A 78 32.27 44.52 1.34
N ILE A 79 32.90 44.54 0.16
CA ILE A 79 33.53 45.74 -0.39
C ILE A 79 32.59 46.50 -1.35
N ASP A 80 31.52 45.85 -1.84
CA ASP A 80 30.53 46.45 -2.72
C ASP A 80 29.49 47.27 -1.91
N ALA A 81 29.66 48.59 -1.93
CA ALA A 81 28.78 49.54 -1.26
C ALA A 81 27.32 49.47 -1.76
N ASP A 82 27.11 49.21 -3.06
CA ASP A 82 25.78 49.15 -3.64
C ASP A 82 25.06 47.87 -3.19
N ALA A 83 25.78 46.73 -3.14
CA ALA A 83 25.25 45.48 -2.61
C ALA A 83 24.84 45.62 -1.15
N ILE A 84 25.71 46.21 -0.30
CA ILE A 84 25.42 46.44 1.11
C ILE A 84 24.21 47.36 1.31
N SER A 85 24.09 48.43 0.50
CA SER A 85 22.94 49.34 0.57
C SER A 85 21.62 48.62 0.22
N ARG A 86 21.61 47.79 -0.83
CA ARG A 86 20.44 46.93 -1.16
C ARG A 86 20.10 45.98 -0.02
N GLY A 87 21.12 45.36 0.58
CA GLY A 87 20.97 44.46 1.72
C GLY A 87 20.33 45.11 2.94
N GLN A 88 20.84 46.28 3.35
CA GLN A 88 20.32 47.04 4.49
C GLN A 88 18.85 47.42 4.30
N HIS A 89 18.45 47.76 3.07
CA HIS A 89 17.05 47.99 2.74
C HIS A 89 16.20 46.71 2.94
N CYS A 90 16.67 45.56 2.44
CA CYS A 90 15.97 44.27 2.60
C CYS A 90 15.82 43.87 4.07
N ILE A 91 16.90 44.00 4.87
CA ILE A 91 16.91 43.69 6.31
C ILE A 91 15.90 44.55 7.07
N SER A 92 15.86 45.86 6.77
CA SER A 92 14.93 46.81 7.38
C SER A 92 13.48 46.46 7.04
N SER A 93 13.19 46.17 5.78
CA SER A 93 11.85 45.78 5.31
C SER A 93 11.39 44.43 5.87
N ALA A 94 12.33 43.50 6.09
CA ALA A 94 12.07 42.19 6.69
C ALA A 94 11.93 42.23 8.23
N GLY A 95 12.26 43.35 8.88
CA GLY A 95 12.18 43.50 10.34
C GLY A 95 13.24 42.70 11.11
N ILE A 96 14.40 42.47 10.51
CA ILE A 96 15.48 41.68 11.10
C ILE A 96 16.37 42.59 11.95
N GLY A 97 16.40 42.35 13.27
CA GLY A 97 17.09 43.23 14.23
C GLY A 97 18.48 42.76 14.65
N ASN A 98 18.92 41.58 14.23
CA ASN A 98 20.15 40.93 14.68
C ASN A 98 21.17 40.65 13.57
N LEU A 99 21.00 41.31 12.41
CA LEU A 99 21.89 41.26 11.26
C LEU A 99 22.35 42.67 10.89
N GLU A 100 23.66 42.89 10.89
CA GLU A 100 24.29 44.15 10.52
C GLU A 100 25.19 43.95 9.29
N LEU A 101 25.13 44.88 8.33
CA LEU A 101 25.95 44.84 7.12
C LEU A 101 26.88 46.05 7.05
N TYR A 102 28.15 45.79 6.75
CA TYR A 102 29.20 46.80 6.66
C TYR A 102 29.89 46.75 5.29
N CYS A 103 30.14 47.93 4.72
CA CYS A 103 31.01 48.07 3.55
C CYS A 103 32.42 48.45 4.03
N LEU A 104 33.38 47.53 3.99
CA LEU A 104 34.75 47.76 4.45
C LEU A 104 35.77 47.25 3.43
N GLN A 105 36.75 48.09 3.10
CA GLN A 105 37.92 47.64 2.34
C GLN A 105 38.79 46.71 3.20
N LEU A 106 39.61 45.86 2.57
CA LEU A 106 40.43 44.88 3.28
C LEU A 106 41.31 45.48 4.40
N ASN A 107 41.94 46.63 4.16
CA ASN A 107 42.77 47.29 5.19
C ASN A 107 41.95 47.76 6.39
N GLU A 108 40.71 48.18 6.15
CA GLU A 108 39.76 48.61 7.20
C GLU A 108 39.23 47.41 7.96
N LEU A 109 38.95 46.30 7.26
CA LEU A 109 38.58 45.01 7.85
C LEU A 109 39.68 44.51 8.79
N LEU A 110 40.93 44.47 8.35
CA LEU A 110 42.06 43.99 9.18
C LEU A 110 42.33 44.90 10.40
N ALA A 111 41.89 46.16 10.36
CA ALA A 111 41.96 47.08 11.50
C ALA A 111 40.73 47.02 12.42
N SER A 112 39.65 46.35 12.01
CA SER A 112 38.41 46.23 12.78
C SER A 112 38.52 45.22 13.92
N LEU A 113 37.66 45.36 14.94
CA LEU A 113 37.62 44.46 16.10
C LEU A 113 36.18 43.96 16.34
N PRO A 114 35.68 42.99 15.55
CA PRO A 114 34.32 42.45 15.69
C PRO A 114 34.12 41.58 16.94
N GLY A 115 35.14 41.43 17.80
CA GLY A 115 35.12 40.51 18.94
C GLY A 115 35.29 39.06 18.52
N GLU A 116 35.02 38.14 19.44
CA GLU A 116 35.05 36.70 19.18
C GLU A 116 33.82 36.25 18.37
N GLN A 117 34.03 35.33 17.43
CA GLN A 117 33.05 34.81 16.48
C GLN A 117 33.04 33.28 16.53
N ASP A 118 31.84 32.69 16.50
CA ASP A 118 31.63 31.25 16.57
C ASP A 118 31.64 30.60 15.19
N TYR A 119 31.17 31.34 14.18
CA TYR A 119 31.21 30.94 12.78
C TYR A 119 31.79 32.09 11.97
N ILE A 120 32.88 31.83 11.24
CA ILE A 120 33.45 32.80 10.29
C ILE A 120 33.36 32.20 8.89
N ILE A 121 32.65 32.85 7.97
CA ILE A 121 32.40 32.33 6.61
C ILE A 121 33.03 33.28 5.60
N LEU A 122 33.87 32.76 4.71
CA LEU A 122 34.56 33.51 3.67
C LEU A 122 34.05 33.04 2.30
N GLN A 123 33.38 33.94 1.61
CA GLN A 123 32.78 33.71 0.30
C GLN A 123 32.93 34.96 -0.59
N GLY A 124 32.38 34.92 -1.81
CA GLY A 124 32.40 36.06 -2.73
C GLY A 124 33.80 36.60 -3.01
N ILE A 125 33.92 37.92 -3.04
CA ILE A 125 35.16 38.63 -3.40
C ILE A 125 36.36 38.29 -2.50
N PHE A 126 36.14 37.96 -1.23
CA PHE A 126 37.20 37.61 -0.28
C PHE A 126 37.78 36.20 -0.52
N THR A 127 37.23 35.43 -1.46
CA THR A 127 37.83 34.18 -1.93
C THR A 127 38.89 34.39 -3.01
N LEU A 128 38.84 35.55 -3.69
CA LEU A 128 39.65 35.88 -4.87
C LEU A 128 40.95 36.62 -4.51
N LEU A 129 41.54 36.28 -3.36
CA LEU A 129 42.71 36.95 -2.79
C LEU A 129 44.01 36.20 -3.10
N ASP A 130 45.11 36.94 -3.27
CA ASP A 130 46.44 36.36 -3.47
C ASP A 130 46.92 35.65 -2.20
N ASN A 131 47.94 34.79 -2.31
CA ASN A 131 48.39 33.99 -1.17
C ASN A 131 48.80 34.83 0.07
N PRO A 132 49.59 35.94 -0.04
CA PRO A 132 49.94 36.77 1.11
C PRO A 132 48.75 37.42 1.80
N THR A 133 47.77 37.88 1.00
CA THR A 133 46.57 38.52 1.52
C THR A 133 45.67 37.51 2.20
N ARG A 134 45.52 36.32 1.62
CA ARG A 134 44.79 35.20 2.21
C ARG A 134 45.39 34.76 3.54
N GLU A 135 46.73 34.71 3.64
CA GLU A 135 47.44 34.38 4.89
C GLU A 135 47.14 35.42 5.98
N SER A 136 47.14 36.72 5.64
CA SER A 136 46.75 37.79 6.58
C SER A 136 45.28 37.69 7.01
N LEU A 137 44.38 37.31 6.10
CA LEU A 137 42.97 37.11 6.41
C LEU A 137 42.73 35.88 7.31
N LEU A 138 43.47 34.78 7.10
CA LEU A 138 43.43 33.61 7.98
C LEU A 138 43.93 33.95 9.40
N ALA A 139 45.00 34.75 9.52
CA ALA A 139 45.47 35.23 10.82
C ALA A 139 44.40 36.07 11.53
N TYR A 140 43.74 36.98 10.81
CA TYR A 140 42.62 37.76 11.33
C TYR A 140 41.46 36.85 11.79
N CYS A 141 41.06 35.89 10.96
CA CYS A 141 40.00 34.94 11.32
C CYS A 141 40.40 34.14 12.57
N ARG A 142 41.64 33.67 12.68
CA ARG A 142 42.13 32.95 13.86
C ARG A 142 42.08 33.81 15.12
N GLN A 143 42.45 35.09 15.03
CA GLN A 143 42.42 36.02 16.16
C GLN A 143 41.01 36.21 16.70
N HIS A 144 40.01 36.20 15.82
CA HIS A 144 38.60 36.40 16.15
C HIS A 144 37.81 35.10 16.35
N LEU A 145 38.39 33.93 16.11
CA LEU A 145 37.70 32.64 16.27
C LEU A 145 37.54 32.27 17.75
N SER A 146 36.32 31.94 18.17
CA SER A 146 36.05 31.41 19.51
C SER A 146 36.69 30.02 19.70
N PRO A 147 36.90 29.54 20.95
CA PRO A 147 37.59 28.26 21.20
C PRO A 147 36.96 27.07 20.47
N ASP A 148 35.62 27.02 20.43
CA ASP A 148 34.87 25.96 19.76
C ASP A 148 34.43 26.34 18.34
N GLY A 149 34.76 27.54 17.88
CA GLY A 149 34.32 28.08 16.59
C GLY A 149 34.92 27.38 15.38
N ILE A 150 34.26 27.57 14.24
CA ILE A 150 34.70 27.05 12.94
C ILE A 150 34.79 28.16 11.89
N ILE A 151 35.73 28.01 10.96
CA ILE A 151 35.88 28.86 9.78
C ILE A 151 35.47 28.05 8.55
N ALA A 152 34.68 28.61 7.65
CA ALA A 152 34.39 28.03 6.35
C ALA A 152 34.95 28.96 5.26
N ILE A 153 35.77 28.46 4.35
CA ILE A 153 36.39 29.26 3.29
C ILE A 153 36.26 28.55 1.94
N LYS A 154 35.71 29.26 0.97
CA LYS A 154 35.66 28.82 -0.43
C LYS A 154 36.92 29.28 -1.16
N TRP A 155 37.58 28.39 -1.89
CA TRP A 155 38.85 28.71 -2.58
C TRP A 155 39.12 27.76 -3.77
N PRO A 156 39.77 28.25 -4.84
CA PRO A 156 40.08 27.43 -6.01
C PRO A 156 41.23 26.46 -5.73
N THR A 157 41.09 25.21 -6.16
CA THR A 157 42.07 24.16 -5.90
C THR A 157 42.58 23.47 -7.17
N TYR A 158 43.83 23.00 -7.13
CA TYR A 158 44.43 22.20 -8.18
C TYR A 158 44.11 20.70 -8.01
N PRO A 159 43.98 19.96 -9.14
CA PRO A 159 44.33 20.38 -10.51
C PRO A 159 43.23 21.12 -11.28
N GLY A 160 41.96 21.06 -10.87
CA GLY A 160 40.83 21.53 -11.70
C GLY A 160 40.89 23.02 -12.05
N ALA A 161 41.37 23.86 -11.12
CA ALA A 161 41.53 25.30 -11.34
C ALA A 161 42.49 25.65 -12.50
N LYS A 162 43.36 24.72 -12.95
CA LYS A 162 44.21 24.94 -14.15
C LYS A 162 43.41 25.24 -15.41
N THR A 163 42.16 24.77 -15.48
CA THR A 163 41.27 25.05 -16.61
C THR A 163 40.88 26.53 -16.66
N SER A 164 40.55 27.14 -15.51
CA SER A 164 40.21 28.56 -15.45
C SER A 164 41.43 29.44 -15.69
N GLU A 165 42.63 29.00 -15.28
CA GLU A 165 43.88 29.69 -15.59
C GLU A 165 44.14 29.74 -17.10
N THR A 166 43.80 28.67 -17.84
CA THR A 166 43.94 28.66 -19.31
C THR A 166 43.07 29.74 -19.95
N LEU A 167 41.84 29.91 -19.48
CA LEU A 167 40.92 30.96 -19.93
C LEU A 167 41.45 32.35 -19.54
N ARG A 168 41.91 32.49 -18.29
CA ARG A 168 42.51 33.71 -17.75
C ARG A 168 43.70 34.18 -18.58
N ASP A 169 44.62 33.28 -18.87
CA ASP A 169 45.85 33.58 -19.61
C ASP A 169 45.53 34.03 -21.04
N ALA A 170 44.49 33.45 -21.67
CA ALA A 170 44.00 33.89 -22.97
C ALA A 170 43.42 35.31 -22.92
N MET A 171 42.64 35.63 -21.88
CA MET A 171 42.09 36.97 -21.66
C MET A 171 43.20 38.01 -21.44
N LEU A 172 44.14 37.72 -20.54
CA LEU A 172 45.28 38.59 -20.24
C LEU A 172 46.17 38.85 -21.46
N LEU A 173 46.38 37.83 -22.30
CA LEU A 173 47.14 37.96 -23.54
C LEU A 173 46.46 38.94 -24.51
N HIS A 174 45.14 38.82 -24.70
CA HIS A 174 44.41 39.70 -25.62
C HIS A 174 44.21 41.11 -25.08
N SER A 175 44.07 41.26 -23.76
CA SER A 175 43.95 42.57 -23.10
C SER A 175 45.29 43.30 -22.95
N SER A 176 46.43 42.66 -23.29
CA SER A 176 47.78 43.21 -23.07
C SER A 176 48.07 44.55 -23.78
N LEU A 177 47.30 44.90 -24.81
CA LEU A 177 47.44 46.17 -25.56
C LEU A 177 46.34 47.19 -25.23
N ALA A 178 45.38 46.85 -24.38
CA ALA A 178 44.33 47.75 -23.94
C ALA A 178 44.87 48.75 -22.90
N THR A 179 44.38 49.99 -22.94
CA THR A 179 44.91 51.09 -22.10
C THR A 179 43.93 51.59 -21.05
N THR A 180 42.64 51.29 -21.21
CA THR A 180 41.59 51.65 -20.25
C THR A 180 40.94 50.40 -19.68
N GLN A 181 40.39 50.50 -18.45
CA GLN A 181 39.70 49.38 -17.80
C GLN A 181 38.54 48.84 -18.65
N GLN A 182 37.82 49.75 -19.33
CA GLN A 182 36.70 49.40 -20.19
C GLN A 182 37.14 48.62 -21.45
N GLU A 183 38.26 49.01 -22.05
CA GLU A 183 38.88 48.25 -23.15
C GLU A 183 39.41 46.88 -22.70
N ILE A 184 39.99 46.79 -21.49
CA ILE A 184 40.49 45.55 -20.90
C ILE A 184 39.34 44.55 -20.72
N THR A 185 38.24 44.98 -20.10
CA THR A 185 37.05 44.14 -19.86
C THR A 185 36.37 43.72 -21.17
N ALA A 186 36.20 44.65 -22.11
CA ALA A 186 35.62 44.36 -23.43
C ALA A 186 36.49 43.36 -24.22
N SER A 187 37.82 43.50 -24.15
CA SER A 187 38.78 42.56 -24.76
C SER A 187 38.70 41.17 -24.12
N ALA A 188 38.61 41.09 -22.79
CA ALA A 188 38.46 39.82 -22.07
C ALA A 188 37.17 39.07 -22.48
N ARG A 189 36.03 39.77 -22.59
CA ARG A 189 34.78 39.18 -23.09
C ARG A 189 34.88 38.71 -24.54
N ALA A 190 35.54 39.50 -25.40
CA ALA A 190 35.75 39.12 -26.79
C ALA A 190 36.55 37.82 -26.95
N VAL A 191 37.53 37.56 -26.07
CA VAL A 191 38.26 36.27 -26.05
C VAL A 191 37.35 35.12 -25.69
N ALA A 192 36.47 35.29 -24.70
CA ALA A 192 35.55 34.24 -24.29
C ALA A 192 34.61 33.85 -25.45
N THR A 193 34.01 34.83 -26.13
CA THR A 193 33.21 34.61 -27.35
C THR A 193 34.05 33.98 -28.48
N TRP A 194 35.31 34.42 -28.65
CA TRP A 194 36.20 33.83 -29.67
C TRP A 194 36.53 32.37 -29.37
N LEU A 195 36.75 32.00 -28.10
CA LEU A 195 36.97 30.61 -27.70
C LEU A 195 35.72 29.77 -27.92
N GLU A 196 34.54 30.29 -27.57
CA GLU A 196 33.25 29.64 -27.78
C GLU A 196 33.01 29.26 -29.25
N LEU A 197 33.21 30.24 -30.16
CA LEU A 197 32.92 30.11 -31.58
C LEU A 197 34.08 29.49 -32.38
N GLY A 198 35.33 29.75 -31.97
CA GLY A 198 36.54 29.50 -32.73
C GLY A 198 37.34 28.27 -32.32
N MET A 199 37.07 27.67 -31.15
CA MET A 199 37.78 26.46 -30.73
C MET A 199 37.46 25.26 -31.63
N SER A 200 38.51 24.55 -32.05
CA SER A 200 38.38 23.30 -32.82
C SER A 200 37.47 22.30 -32.12
N LYS A 201 36.57 21.66 -32.88
CA LYS A 201 35.71 20.57 -32.38
C LYS A 201 36.50 19.37 -31.84
N GLN A 202 37.78 19.23 -32.22
CA GLN A 202 38.67 18.17 -31.74
C GLN A 202 39.44 18.55 -30.46
N ASN A 203 39.34 19.80 -29.98
CA ASN A 203 40.00 20.20 -28.74
C ASN A 203 39.27 19.59 -27.53
N LEU A 204 39.95 18.72 -26.80
CA LEU A 204 39.41 18.01 -25.63
C LEU A 204 39.00 18.94 -24.47
N GLN A 205 39.60 20.14 -24.36
CA GLN A 205 39.25 21.12 -23.33
C GLN A 205 37.96 21.90 -23.63
N ARG A 206 37.37 21.73 -24.82
CA ARG A 206 36.16 22.47 -25.22
C ARG A 206 35.02 22.29 -24.22
N LEU A 207 34.79 21.06 -23.77
CA LEU A 207 33.72 20.75 -22.83
C LEU A 207 33.99 21.32 -21.44
N SER A 208 35.25 21.36 -20.99
CA SER A 208 35.62 21.89 -19.67
C SER A 208 35.70 23.42 -19.62
N LEU A 209 35.95 24.09 -20.75
CA LEU A 209 36.01 25.55 -20.86
C LEU A 209 34.64 26.19 -21.11
N ALA A 210 33.72 25.49 -21.79
CA ALA A 210 32.38 25.98 -22.08
C ALA A 210 31.66 26.60 -20.86
N PRO A 211 31.52 25.91 -19.70
CA PRO A 211 30.82 26.49 -18.55
C PRO A 211 31.54 27.72 -17.96
N LEU A 212 32.87 27.79 -18.06
CA LEU A 212 33.64 28.95 -17.60
C LEU A 212 33.46 30.16 -18.53
N ILE A 213 33.30 29.91 -19.83
CA ILE A 213 33.00 30.95 -20.82
C ILE A 213 31.60 31.51 -20.59
N ASP A 214 30.61 30.64 -20.35
CA ASP A 214 29.25 31.05 -20.01
C ASP A 214 29.23 31.91 -18.75
N GLU A 215 30.00 31.51 -17.72
CA GLU A 215 30.15 32.28 -16.47
C GLU A 215 30.73 33.68 -16.73
N VAL A 216 31.79 33.77 -17.54
CA VAL A 216 32.41 35.06 -17.91
C VAL A 216 31.41 35.97 -18.60
N ASN A 217 30.57 35.44 -19.49
CA ASN A 217 29.56 36.22 -20.19
C ASN A 217 28.49 36.80 -19.26
N GLN A 218 28.27 36.17 -18.09
CA GLN A 218 27.25 36.56 -17.12
C GLN A 218 27.79 37.44 -15.99
N ASN A 219 29.07 37.30 -15.63
CA ASN A 219 29.69 38.09 -14.57
C ASN A 219 29.61 39.59 -14.84
N SER A 220 29.50 40.40 -13.77
CA SER A 220 29.66 41.85 -13.87
C SER A 220 31.08 42.23 -14.30
N ASP A 221 31.27 43.45 -14.81
CA ASP A 221 32.60 43.93 -15.21
C ASP A 221 33.60 43.94 -14.03
N SER A 222 33.11 44.20 -12.82
CA SER A 222 33.90 44.18 -11.58
C SER A 222 34.31 42.76 -11.19
N GLU A 223 33.39 41.79 -11.22
CA GLU A 223 33.70 40.38 -10.93
C GLU A 223 34.62 39.76 -11.97
N LEU A 224 34.38 40.05 -13.26
CA LEU A 224 35.24 39.60 -14.33
C LEU A 224 36.66 40.13 -14.15
N ALA A 225 36.79 41.43 -13.88
CA ALA A 225 38.08 42.06 -13.64
C ALA A 225 38.77 41.45 -12.43
N LEU A 226 38.06 41.18 -11.34
CA LEU A 226 38.68 40.67 -10.13
C LEU A 226 39.04 39.18 -10.22
N LYS A 227 38.17 38.35 -10.80
CA LYS A 227 38.36 36.89 -10.91
C LYS A 227 39.40 36.51 -11.97
N TYR A 228 39.47 37.24 -13.08
CA TYR A 228 40.32 36.88 -14.22
C TYR A 228 41.42 37.91 -14.52
N LEU A 229 41.24 39.20 -14.25
CA LEU A 229 42.17 40.23 -14.75
C LEU A 229 43.09 40.84 -13.68
N SER A 230 42.73 40.72 -12.39
CA SER A 230 43.47 41.33 -11.27
C SER A 230 44.76 40.60 -10.90
N GLY A 231 44.88 39.32 -11.28
CA GLY A 231 45.95 38.44 -10.82
C GLY A 231 45.83 37.98 -9.36
N LEU A 232 44.76 38.36 -8.64
CA LEU A 232 44.59 38.06 -7.22
C LEU A 232 44.00 36.66 -6.95
N ASN A 233 43.40 36.00 -7.95
CA ASN A 233 42.73 34.70 -7.76
C ASN A 233 43.71 33.50 -7.90
N GLU A 234 44.65 33.33 -6.96
CA GLU A 234 45.64 32.25 -6.97
C GLU A 234 45.09 30.93 -6.41
N ALA A 235 45.20 29.84 -7.17
CA ALA A 235 44.83 28.50 -6.72
C ALA A 235 46.00 27.76 -6.05
N ASN A 236 45.69 26.81 -5.16
CA ASN A 236 46.70 25.96 -4.52
C ASN A 236 46.36 24.48 -4.63
N TYR A 237 47.38 23.63 -4.48
CA TYR A 237 47.14 22.26 -4.03
C TYR A 237 46.67 22.30 -2.56
N LEU A 238 45.80 21.38 -2.17
CA LEU A 238 45.31 21.21 -0.80
C LEU A 238 46.44 21.09 0.22
N VAL A 239 47.55 20.45 -0.14
CA VAL A 239 48.73 20.34 0.74
C VAL A 239 49.37 21.71 1.03
N ASP A 240 49.45 22.59 0.03
CA ASP A 240 50.01 23.93 0.17
C ASP A 240 49.07 24.85 0.94
N PHE A 241 47.76 24.74 0.65
CA PHE A 241 46.72 25.43 1.42
C PHE A 241 46.75 25.00 2.89
N ASN A 242 46.84 23.70 3.18
CA ASN A 242 46.93 23.20 4.55
C ASN A 242 48.20 23.72 5.26
N ALA A 243 49.34 23.81 4.57
CA ALA A 243 50.56 24.39 5.15
C ALA A 243 50.39 25.87 5.51
N MET A 244 49.60 26.64 4.75
CA MET A 244 49.22 28.01 5.10
C MET A 244 48.26 28.04 6.30
N VAL A 245 47.27 27.14 6.36
CA VAL A 245 46.35 26.99 7.49
C VAL A 245 47.12 26.71 8.80
N GLU A 246 48.04 25.75 8.79
CA GLU A 246 48.85 25.37 9.96
C GLU A 246 49.75 26.51 10.46
N ARG A 247 50.37 27.27 9.55
CA ARG A 247 51.19 28.45 9.89
C ARG A 247 50.40 29.53 10.64
N ASN A 248 49.09 29.59 10.43
CA ASN A 248 48.19 30.55 11.08
C ASN A 248 47.48 29.97 12.31
N GLY A 249 47.96 28.85 12.86
CA GLY A 249 47.42 28.29 14.10
C GLY A 249 46.02 27.70 13.96
N LEU A 250 45.68 27.24 12.75
CA LEU A 250 44.43 26.57 12.40
C LEU A 250 44.70 25.12 11.97
N ALA A 251 43.64 24.32 11.89
CA ALA A 251 43.63 22.93 11.48
C ALA A 251 42.57 22.69 10.39
N TYR A 252 42.91 21.92 9.37
CA TYR A 252 41.97 21.50 8.33
C TYR A 252 41.00 20.44 8.84
N VAL A 253 39.70 20.76 8.87
CA VAL A 253 38.65 19.87 9.36
C VAL A 253 38.10 18.98 8.25
N GLY A 254 37.84 19.52 7.07
CA GLY A 254 37.20 18.82 5.95
C GLY A 254 36.54 19.80 4.99
N ASP A 255 35.61 19.31 4.16
CA ASP A 255 34.87 20.15 3.21
C ASP A 255 33.38 20.28 3.58
N ALA A 256 32.80 21.46 3.34
CA ALA A 256 31.39 21.77 3.56
C ALA A 256 30.46 20.89 2.69
N HIS A 257 30.95 20.31 1.59
CA HIS A 257 30.28 19.23 0.88
C HIS A 257 30.91 17.89 1.26
N PRO A 258 30.56 17.28 2.41
CA PRO A 258 31.29 16.14 2.96
C PRO A 258 31.33 14.91 2.04
N TRP A 259 30.31 14.68 1.21
CA TRP A 259 30.30 13.59 0.22
C TRP A 259 31.40 13.73 -0.83
N THR A 260 31.88 14.94 -1.11
CA THR A 260 32.98 15.16 -2.07
C THR A 260 34.32 14.65 -1.57
N GLU A 261 34.48 14.41 -0.26
CA GLU A 261 35.66 13.80 0.36
C GLU A 261 35.54 12.26 0.50
N ILE A 262 34.39 11.70 0.10
CA ILE A 262 34.12 10.27 0.10
C ILE A 262 34.38 9.75 -1.32
N ALA A 263 35.51 9.05 -1.55
CA ALA A 263 35.90 8.55 -2.88
C ALA A 263 34.80 7.74 -3.61
N ASP A 264 34.04 7.04 -2.79
CA ASP A 264 32.88 6.21 -3.05
C ASP A 264 31.68 6.97 -3.68
N PHE A 265 31.64 8.31 -3.56
CA PHE A 265 30.72 9.20 -4.30
C PHE A 265 31.00 9.17 -5.81
N TYR A 266 32.27 9.06 -6.20
CA TYR A 266 32.73 9.09 -7.60
C TYR A 266 32.78 7.72 -8.27
N GLY A 267 32.27 6.67 -7.61
CA GLY A 267 32.18 5.31 -8.14
C GLY A 267 33.14 4.31 -7.46
N SER A 268 32.85 3.02 -7.66
CA SER A 268 33.57 1.91 -7.01
C SER A 268 35.05 1.86 -7.38
N ASP A 269 35.38 2.16 -8.64
CA ASP A 269 36.75 2.09 -9.14
C ASP A 269 37.63 3.17 -8.51
N VAL A 270 37.10 4.40 -8.41
CA VAL A 270 37.76 5.51 -7.70
C VAL A 270 37.97 5.11 -6.25
N ALA A 271 36.96 4.59 -5.56
CA ALA A 271 37.07 4.17 -4.17
C ALA A 271 38.13 3.08 -3.94
N GLN A 272 38.16 2.03 -4.77
CA GLN A 272 39.07 0.92 -4.62
C GLN A 272 40.54 1.33 -4.87
N LEU A 273 40.78 2.11 -5.93
CA LEU A 273 42.12 2.57 -6.27
C LEU A 273 42.62 3.65 -5.30
N HIS A 274 41.74 4.57 -4.88
CA HIS A 274 42.06 5.61 -3.90
C HIS A 274 42.49 5.02 -2.56
N LYS A 275 41.88 3.92 -2.13
CA LYS A 275 42.30 3.16 -0.94
C LYS A 275 43.70 2.53 -1.08
N THR A 276 44.17 2.30 -2.30
CA THR A 276 45.45 1.63 -2.58
C THR A 276 46.64 2.60 -2.61
N ILE A 277 46.42 3.84 -3.05
CA ILE A 277 47.52 4.79 -3.34
C ILE A 277 48.12 5.46 -2.09
N CYS A 278 47.43 5.45 -0.94
CA CYS A 278 47.90 6.11 0.27
C CYS A 278 47.66 5.27 1.55
N PRO A 279 48.69 5.00 2.38
CA PRO A 279 48.50 4.45 3.71
C PRO A 279 47.84 5.49 4.65
N VAL A 280 47.03 4.99 5.58
CA VAL A 280 45.96 5.64 6.39
C VAL A 280 46.33 6.92 7.17
N ALA A 281 47.60 7.36 7.23
CA ALA A 281 48.05 8.31 8.25
C ALA A 281 47.96 9.82 7.88
N ASN A 282 47.64 10.22 6.65
CA ASN A 282 47.56 11.65 6.30
C ASN A 282 46.32 12.00 5.45
N LYS A 283 45.30 12.57 6.11
CA LYS A 283 44.03 13.02 5.51
C LYS A 283 44.24 13.96 4.33
N VAL A 284 45.09 14.98 4.49
CA VAL A 284 45.29 16.04 3.50
C VAL A 284 45.84 15.46 2.20
N VAL A 285 46.85 14.58 2.30
CA VAL A 285 47.43 13.91 1.14
C VAL A 285 46.42 12.97 0.46
N GLN A 286 45.65 12.22 1.26
CA GLN A 286 44.59 11.35 0.73
C GLN A 286 43.55 12.17 -0.06
N GLN A 287 43.11 13.30 0.47
CA GLN A 287 42.15 14.16 -0.19
C GLN A 287 42.74 14.86 -1.43
N GLN A 288 44.02 15.22 -1.42
CA GLN A 288 44.71 15.73 -2.61
C GLN A 288 44.77 14.71 -3.76
N TYR A 289 45.00 13.42 -3.46
CA TYR A 289 44.90 12.37 -4.47
C TYR A 289 43.49 12.21 -5.03
N LEU A 290 42.46 12.41 -4.19
CA LEU A 290 41.09 12.42 -4.66
C LEU A 290 40.84 13.58 -5.62
N ASP A 291 41.36 14.78 -5.30
CA ASP A 291 41.26 15.95 -6.17
C ASP A 291 41.89 15.72 -7.55
N PHE A 292 43.00 14.97 -7.61
CA PHE A 292 43.57 14.52 -8.88
C PHE A 292 42.67 13.56 -9.64
N ALA A 293 42.07 12.58 -8.95
CA ALA A 293 41.20 11.59 -9.57
C ALA A 293 39.91 12.20 -10.11
N THR A 294 39.41 13.28 -9.50
CA THR A 294 38.11 13.88 -9.81
C THR A 294 38.21 15.24 -10.51
N ASN A 295 39.43 15.72 -10.75
CA ASN A 295 39.73 17.03 -11.31
C ASN A 295 39.03 18.17 -10.56
N ARG A 296 39.09 18.13 -9.22
CA ARG A 296 38.41 19.11 -8.36
C ARG A 296 38.97 20.52 -8.61
N ALA A 297 38.08 21.48 -8.87
CA ALA A 297 38.44 22.86 -9.21
C ALA A 297 38.28 23.85 -8.04
N GLU A 298 37.48 23.50 -7.04
CA GLU A 298 37.18 24.36 -5.90
C GLU A 298 36.91 23.51 -4.64
N ARG A 299 37.24 24.06 -3.48
CA ARG A 299 36.92 23.50 -2.16
C ARG A 299 36.21 24.55 -1.31
N PHE A 300 35.31 24.08 -0.45
CA PHE A 300 34.69 24.90 0.60
C PHE A 300 35.12 24.33 1.94
N SER A 301 36.33 24.69 2.36
CA SER A 301 37.01 24.03 3.47
C SER A 301 36.56 24.55 4.82
N LEU A 302 36.34 23.62 5.75
CA LEU A 302 36.14 23.87 7.16
C LEU A 302 37.49 23.85 7.90
N LEU A 303 37.72 24.84 8.75
CA LEU A 303 38.89 24.96 9.61
C LEU A 303 38.48 25.14 11.07
N ALA A 304 39.33 24.69 11.99
CA ALA A 304 39.19 24.91 13.43
C ALA A 304 40.52 25.39 14.02
N ALA A 305 40.54 25.79 15.30
CA ALA A 305 41.78 26.11 15.99
C ALA A 305 42.74 24.89 16.02
N ALA A 306 44.05 25.12 15.81
CA ALA A 306 45.05 24.04 15.80
C ALA A 306 45.08 23.20 17.09
N SER A 307 44.65 23.76 18.22
CA SER A 307 44.50 23.03 19.50
C SER A 307 43.50 21.87 19.41
N ARG A 308 42.63 21.86 18.41
CA ARG A 308 41.58 20.85 18.19
C ARG A 308 41.92 19.81 17.14
N GLN A 309 43.15 19.83 16.58
CA GLN A 309 43.59 18.86 15.56
C GLN A 309 43.32 17.40 15.95
N GLY A 310 43.46 17.06 17.25
CA GLY A 310 43.25 15.71 17.77
C GLY A 310 41.78 15.23 17.75
N GLU A 311 40.81 16.12 17.58
CA GLU A 311 39.38 15.79 17.48
C GLU A 311 38.97 15.44 16.03
N ILE A 312 39.76 15.87 15.03
CA ILE A 312 39.38 15.82 13.62
C ILE A 312 39.50 14.41 13.06
N LEU A 313 38.41 13.90 12.51
CA LEU A 313 38.34 12.61 11.85
C LEU A 313 38.88 12.67 10.42
N ALA A 314 39.47 11.55 9.98
CA ALA A 314 40.07 11.42 8.64
C ALA A 314 39.03 11.57 7.49
N ALA A 315 37.78 11.22 7.74
CA ALA A 315 36.66 11.31 6.80
C ALA A 315 35.35 11.52 7.59
N PRO A 316 34.24 11.92 6.92
CA PRO A 316 32.93 11.99 7.58
C PRO A 316 32.54 10.63 8.17
N ASP A 317 32.21 10.60 9.46
CA ASP A 317 31.84 9.35 10.13
C ASP A 317 30.39 8.97 9.80
N LYS A 318 30.23 7.80 9.19
CA LYS A 318 28.92 7.21 8.91
C LYS A 318 28.08 7.02 10.17
N GLN A 319 28.67 6.66 11.32
CA GLN A 319 27.88 6.44 12.54
C GLN A 319 27.26 7.73 13.08
N LYS A 320 27.93 8.87 12.87
CA LYS A 320 27.44 10.18 13.28
C LYS A 320 26.22 10.66 12.50
N LEU A 321 25.89 10.03 11.37
CA LEU A 321 24.61 10.24 10.67
C LEU A 321 23.38 9.92 11.53
N LYS A 322 23.54 9.05 12.55
CA LYS A 322 22.48 8.75 13.53
C LYS A 322 22.14 9.95 14.41
N GLU A 323 23.07 10.87 14.59
CA GLU A 323 22.93 12.04 15.47
C GLU A 323 22.35 13.27 14.73
N LEU A 324 22.14 13.15 13.41
CA LEU A 324 21.53 14.19 12.59
C LEU A 324 19.99 14.06 12.55
N ASN A 325 19.34 15.19 12.35
CA ASN A 325 17.95 15.22 11.88
C ASN A 325 17.91 15.44 10.38
N TRP A 326 16.93 14.82 9.72
CA TRP A 326 16.81 14.71 8.27
C TRP A 326 15.51 15.34 7.81
N ALA A 327 15.53 16.02 6.68
CA ALA A 327 14.36 16.63 6.05
C ALA A 327 14.44 16.49 4.53
N GLY A 328 13.29 16.53 3.87
CA GLY A 328 13.21 16.58 2.42
C GLY A 328 11.77 16.61 1.95
N ASN A 329 11.50 17.38 0.91
CA ASN A 329 10.18 17.44 0.28
C ASN A 329 10.13 16.43 -0.87
N PHE A 330 9.79 15.19 -0.53
CA PHE A 330 9.61 14.10 -1.49
C PHE A 330 8.13 13.75 -1.62
N GLN A 331 7.67 13.55 -2.86
CA GLN A 331 6.26 13.24 -3.14
C GLN A 331 6.14 11.92 -3.87
N ARG A 332 5.48 10.93 -3.25
CA ARG A 332 5.22 9.62 -3.85
C ARG A 332 4.46 9.78 -5.16
N LEU A 333 4.96 9.17 -6.22
CA LEU A 333 4.22 9.05 -7.48
C LEU A 333 3.15 7.95 -7.33
N PHE A 334 1.95 8.21 -7.84
CA PHE A 334 0.85 7.23 -7.92
C PHE A 334 0.46 7.04 -9.39
N GLY A 335 0.28 5.79 -9.82
CA GLY A 335 -0.11 5.45 -11.19
C GLY A 335 -1.62 5.47 -11.41
N ASP A 336 -2.06 5.21 -12.66
CA ASP A 336 -3.46 5.33 -13.14
C ASP A 336 -4.50 4.49 -12.37
N LYS A 337 -4.08 3.47 -11.61
CA LYS A 337 -4.95 2.64 -10.76
C LYS A 337 -4.95 3.08 -9.28
N ASN A 338 -4.45 4.28 -8.96
CA ASN A 338 -4.25 4.81 -7.61
C ASN A 338 -3.28 3.99 -6.72
N GLY A 339 -2.41 3.16 -7.32
CA GLY A 339 -1.35 2.44 -6.60
C GLY A 339 -0.05 3.26 -6.57
N PRO A 340 0.76 3.19 -5.50
CA PRO A 340 2.03 3.88 -5.44
C PRO A 340 3.01 3.29 -6.48
N GLU A 341 3.78 4.15 -7.13
CA GLU A 341 4.97 3.75 -7.88
C GLU A 341 6.21 3.74 -6.98
N ASN A 342 7.22 2.99 -7.40
CA ASN A 342 8.55 2.95 -6.79
C ASN A 342 9.37 4.21 -7.14
N ALA A 343 8.76 5.39 -6.98
CA ALA A 343 9.31 6.68 -7.36
C ALA A 343 8.77 7.87 -6.53
N HIS A 344 9.60 8.92 -6.42
CA HIS A 344 9.26 10.19 -5.79
C HIS A 344 9.67 11.39 -6.64
N PHE A 345 8.85 12.44 -6.64
CA PHE A 345 9.27 13.76 -7.12
C PHE A 345 10.12 14.48 -6.08
N THR A 346 11.19 15.12 -6.54
CA THR A 346 11.97 16.11 -5.78
C THR A 346 11.32 17.50 -5.90
N PRO A 347 11.74 18.49 -5.08
CA PRO A 347 11.26 19.87 -5.21
C PRO A 347 11.53 20.51 -6.58
N GLN A 348 12.59 20.06 -7.25
CA GLN A 348 13.00 20.50 -8.58
C GLN A 348 12.14 19.88 -9.71
N GLY A 349 11.28 18.91 -9.37
CA GLY A 349 10.47 18.17 -10.35
C GLY A 349 11.15 16.93 -10.92
N ASP A 350 12.37 16.62 -10.47
CA ASP A 350 13.08 15.40 -10.87
C ASP A 350 12.45 14.16 -10.23
N LEU A 351 12.63 13.01 -10.88
CA LEU A 351 12.09 11.75 -10.40
C LEU A 351 13.19 10.85 -9.83
N LEU A 352 13.07 10.49 -8.55
CA LEU A 352 13.93 9.52 -7.88
C LEU A 352 13.23 8.15 -7.90
N ARG A 353 13.82 7.16 -8.58
CA ARG A 353 13.31 5.77 -8.64
C ARG A 353 14.19 4.82 -7.84
N THR A 354 13.58 3.89 -7.10
CA THR A 354 14.30 2.83 -6.38
C THR A 354 13.37 1.66 -6.04
N GLU A 355 13.88 0.44 -6.14
CA GLU A 355 13.18 -0.78 -5.72
C GLU A 355 13.41 -1.11 -4.24
N ASP A 356 14.29 -0.37 -3.54
CA ASP A 356 14.52 -0.57 -2.11
C ASP A 356 13.37 0.00 -1.28
N GLU A 357 12.56 -0.91 -0.73
CA GLU A 357 11.36 -0.56 0.04
C GLU A 357 11.66 0.35 1.24
N LEU A 358 12.80 0.18 1.92
CA LEU A 358 13.13 0.99 3.08
C LEU A 358 13.47 2.43 2.70
N THR A 359 14.18 2.63 1.58
CA THR A 359 14.40 3.95 0.99
C THR A 359 13.09 4.61 0.61
N LEU A 360 12.20 3.86 -0.05
CA LEU A 360 10.86 4.34 -0.42
C LEU A 360 10.08 4.83 0.82
N GLN A 361 10.07 4.07 1.91
CA GLN A 361 9.41 4.45 3.16
C GLN A 361 10.07 5.65 3.86
N ALA A 362 11.41 5.75 3.82
CA ALA A 362 12.13 6.90 4.38
C ALA A 362 11.77 8.19 3.65
N LEU A 363 11.72 8.16 2.32
CA LEU A 363 11.33 9.32 1.50
C LEU A 363 9.87 9.73 1.73
N ASP A 364 8.94 8.76 1.83
CA ASP A 364 7.55 9.05 2.20
C ASP A 364 7.46 9.78 3.55
N LEU A 365 8.21 9.29 4.54
CA LEU A 365 8.18 9.85 5.89
C LEU A 365 8.75 11.28 5.95
N LEU A 366 9.85 11.53 5.24
CA LEU A 366 10.44 12.86 5.12
C LEU A 366 9.46 13.83 4.43
N GLY A 367 8.79 13.39 3.37
CA GLY A 367 7.76 14.18 2.68
C GLY A 367 6.53 14.48 3.54
N ASP A 368 6.08 13.52 4.36
CA ASP A 368 4.98 13.70 5.30
C ASP A 368 5.32 14.68 6.44
N ALA A 369 6.58 14.71 6.89
CA ALA A 369 7.07 15.59 7.95
C ALA A 369 7.41 17.00 7.47
N TRP A 370 7.62 17.20 6.16
CA TRP A 370 8.05 18.47 5.58
C TRP A 370 7.13 19.66 5.98
N PRO A 371 7.68 20.82 6.41
CA PRO A 371 9.11 21.22 6.38
C PRO A 371 9.94 20.89 7.63
N LEU A 372 9.41 20.09 8.56
CA LEU A 372 10.13 19.70 9.77
C LEU A 372 11.18 18.62 9.48
N SER A 373 12.14 18.49 10.39
CA SER A 373 13.16 17.43 10.36
C SER A 373 12.82 16.28 11.30
N LEU A 374 13.24 15.07 10.96
CA LEU A 374 13.11 13.85 11.74
C LEU A 374 14.45 13.31 12.23
N SER A 375 14.52 12.82 13.46
CA SER A 375 15.70 12.15 13.99
C SER A 375 15.85 10.75 13.40
N PHE A 376 17.06 10.18 13.52
CA PHE A 376 17.30 8.80 13.15
C PHE A 376 16.37 7.81 13.87
N GLU A 377 16.15 7.98 15.18
CA GLU A 377 15.27 7.11 15.96
C GLU A 377 13.82 7.17 15.48
N GLN A 378 13.35 8.35 15.07
CA GLN A 378 12.03 8.53 14.47
C GLN A 378 11.93 7.81 13.13
N LEU A 379 12.93 7.97 12.25
CA LEU A 379 12.99 7.25 10.98
C LEU A 379 12.98 5.73 11.17
N VAL A 380 13.78 5.21 12.10
CA VAL A 380 13.79 3.78 12.45
C VAL A 380 12.41 3.35 12.93
N PHE A 381 11.85 4.02 13.94
CA PHE A 381 10.55 3.65 14.52
C PHE A 381 9.43 3.62 13.49
N HIS A 382 9.29 4.69 12.68
CA HIS A 382 8.20 4.85 11.72
C HIS A 382 8.34 3.98 10.46
N THR A 383 9.47 3.30 10.28
CA THR A 383 9.70 2.37 9.16
C THR A 383 9.77 0.90 9.59
N THR A 384 9.93 0.60 10.89
CA THR A 384 9.92 -0.78 11.39
C THR A 384 8.61 -1.49 11.04
N LYS A 385 8.65 -2.72 10.56
CA LYS A 385 7.44 -3.52 10.31
C LYS A 385 7.15 -4.43 11.51
N PRO A 386 6.04 -4.25 12.24
CA PRO A 386 5.71 -5.06 13.43
C PRO A 386 5.63 -6.57 13.17
N GLU A 387 5.23 -6.96 11.96
CA GLU A 387 5.13 -8.34 11.49
C GLU A 387 6.49 -8.98 11.17
N SER A 388 7.58 -8.21 11.15
CA SER A 388 8.93 -8.70 10.88
C SER A 388 9.81 -8.62 12.12
N ASP A 389 10.50 -9.70 12.45
CA ASP A 389 11.52 -9.70 13.49
C ASP A 389 12.90 -9.28 12.89
N ASP A 390 12.99 -8.05 12.34
CA ASP A 390 14.23 -7.50 11.75
C ASP A 390 15.08 -6.77 12.81
N ALA A 391 15.95 -7.51 13.50
CA ALA A 391 16.88 -6.96 14.48
C ALA A 391 17.89 -5.97 13.87
N ASN A 392 18.10 -5.98 12.56
CA ASN A 392 19.07 -5.14 11.85
C ASN A 392 18.42 -3.92 11.16
N HIS A 393 17.13 -3.66 11.41
CA HIS A 393 16.38 -2.57 10.76
C HIS A 393 17.06 -1.21 10.92
N ALA A 394 17.58 -0.91 12.12
CA ALA A 394 18.31 0.34 12.37
C ALA A 394 19.58 0.46 11.51
N ASP A 395 20.36 -0.61 11.37
CA ASP A 395 21.58 -0.59 10.55
C ASP A 395 21.25 -0.50 9.05
N ARG A 396 20.16 -1.11 8.60
CA ARG A 396 19.63 -0.91 7.25
C ARG A 396 19.20 0.53 7.02
N MET A 397 18.49 1.15 7.96
CA MET A 397 18.12 2.56 7.87
C MET A 397 19.36 3.47 7.81
N LEU A 398 20.40 3.18 8.59
CA LEU A 398 21.68 3.89 8.49
C LEU A 398 22.30 3.75 7.09
N ASN A 399 22.23 2.57 6.48
CA ASN A 399 22.72 2.34 5.12
C ASN A 399 21.91 3.12 4.07
N VAL A 400 20.59 3.20 4.23
CA VAL A 400 19.71 4.01 3.38
C VAL A 400 20.12 5.48 3.47
N LEU A 401 20.21 6.04 4.68
CA LEU A 401 20.62 7.44 4.87
C LEU A 401 22.03 7.72 4.35
N TYR A 402 22.98 6.81 4.58
CA TYR A 402 24.34 6.95 4.05
C TYR A 402 24.36 6.91 2.52
N SER A 403 23.52 6.08 1.90
CA SER A 403 23.41 5.99 0.43
C SER A 403 22.81 7.26 -0.15
N LEU A 404 21.74 7.79 0.46
CA LEU A 404 21.11 9.06 0.06
C LEU A 404 22.06 10.25 0.27
N PHE A 405 22.70 10.33 1.44
CA PHE A 405 23.70 11.35 1.78
C PHE A 405 24.85 11.39 0.76
N ARG A 406 25.36 10.21 0.38
CA ARG A 406 26.43 10.11 -0.61
C ARG A 406 26.03 10.53 -2.01
N LYS A 407 24.74 10.62 -2.35
CA LYS A 407 24.33 11.16 -3.65
C LYS A 407 24.55 12.67 -3.76
N GLY A 408 24.73 13.36 -2.63
CA GLY A 408 24.92 14.82 -2.63
C GLY A 408 23.72 15.58 -3.18
N SER A 409 22.51 15.02 -3.06
CA SER A 409 21.29 15.65 -3.56
C SER A 409 20.92 16.86 -2.70
N GLU A 410 20.65 18.00 -3.35
CA GLU A 410 20.14 19.21 -2.70
C GLU A 410 18.74 19.04 -2.08
N SER A 411 18.02 17.99 -2.48
CA SER A 411 16.68 17.68 -1.98
C SER A 411 16.70 16.97 -0.63
N LEU A 412 17.84 16.39 -0.23
CA LEU A 412 18.03 15.75 1.08
C LEU A 412 18.76 16.70 2.02
N LEU A 413 18.04 17.21 3.01
CA LEU A 413 18.52 18.22 3.94
C LEU A 413 18.78 17.57 5.30
N TYR A 414 19.76 18.09 6.04
CA TYR A 414 20.08 17.58 7.36
C TYR A 414 20.63 18.67 8.27
N CYS A 415 20.52 18.47 9.58
CA CYS A 415 21.10 19.34 10.59
C CYS A 415 21.45 18.60 11.88
N PHE A 416 22.40 19.14 12.62
CA PHE A 416 22.73 18.63 13.95
C PHE A 416 21.83 19.33 14.98
N GLY A 417 21.00 18.56 15.69
CA GLY A 417 19.88 19.09 16.48
C GLY A 417 18.64 19.39 15.64
N ALA A 418 17.55 19.81 16.30
CA ALA A 418 16.27 20.06 15.63
C ALA A 418 16.34 21.29 14.73
N CYS A 419 15.72 21.24 13.54
CA CYS A 419 15.66 22.38 12.64
C CYS A 419 14.78 23.52 13.20
N PRO A 420 14.90 24.76 12.68
CA PRO A 420 14.09 25.89 13.13
C PRO A 420 12.57 25.66 13.08
N TYR A 421 12.07 24.92 12.07
CA TYR A 421 10.64 24.57 11.99
C TYR A 421 10.19 23.71 13.18
N SER A 422 11.00 22.73 13.56
CA SER A 422 10.74 21.81 14.67
C SER A 422 10.88 22.46 16.05
N LEU A 423 11.37 23.70 16.13
CA LEU A 423 11.52 24.46 17.38
C LEU A 423 10.46 25.55 17.56
N SER A 424 9.61 25.78 16.56
CA SER A 424 8.60 26.84 16.58
C SER A 424 7.58 26.63 17.71
N GLU A 425 7.41 27.62 18.59
CA GLU A 425 6.42 27.59 19.68
C GLU A 425 5.06 28.18 19.28
N ASN A 426 4.91 28.62 18.02
CA ASN A 426 3.68 29.23 17.54
C ASN A 426 2.53 28.21 17.49
N ASN A 427 1.46 28.44 18.26
CA ASN A 427 0.28 27.55 18.32
C ASN A 427 -0.66 27.62 17.11
N THR A 428 -0.33 28.45 16.13
CA THR A 428 -1.00 28.60 14.83
C THR A 428 0.07 28.71 13.76
N LEU A 429 -0.23 28.22 12.55
CA LEU A 429 0.66 28.42 11.41
C LEU A 429 0.76 29.91 11.10
N LYS A 430 1.98 30.36 10.80
CA LYS A 430 2.29 31.71 10.39
C LYS A 430 3.15 31.67 9.13
N PRO A 431 3.01 32.65 8.23
CA PRO A 431 3.98 32.85 7.16
C PRO A 431 5.36 33.11 7.79
N LEU A 432 6.42 32.71 7.10
CA LEU A 432 7.76 33.15 7.47
C LEU A 432 7.88 34.67 7.29
N SER A 433 8.39 35.36 8.32
CA SER A 433 8.71 36.78 8.24
C SER A 433 9.92 36.99 7.33
N GLY A 434 9.80 37.90 6.36
CA GLY A 434 10.90 38.25 5.46
C GLY A 434 10.67 37.89 3.99
N LEU A 435 9.42 37.90 3.50
CA LEU A 435 9.18 38.00 2.05
C LEU A 435 9.96 39.20 1.52
N VAL A 436 11.00 38.93 0.73
CA VAL A 436 11.81 40.00 0.18
C VAL A 436 11.02 40.53 -1.01
N GLU A 437 10.33 41.67 -0.83
CA GLU A 437 9.95 42.50 -1.96
C GLU A 437 11.26 42.98 -2.62
N MET A 438 11.80 42.20 -3.52
CA MET A 438 12.85 42.67 -4.43
C MET A 438 12.16 43.56 -5.46
N ASN A 439 11.84 44.79 -5.06
CA ASN A 439 11.40 45.85 -5.96
C ASN A 439 12.58 46.27 -6.85
N HIS A 440 12.94 45.41 -7.82
CA HIS A 440 13.81 45.76 -8.93
C HIS A 440 12.96 45.84 -10.20
N PRO A 441 13.14 46.86 -11.07
CA PRO A 441 12.33 47.04 -12.28
C PRO A 441 12.40 45.88 -13.31
N GLU A 442 13.22 44.86 -13.06
CA GLU A 442 13.41 43.69 -13.92
C GLU A 442 12.92 42.35 -13.31
N ILE A 443 12.51 42.32 -12.03
CA ILE A 443 12.03 41.11 -11.37
C ILE A 443 10.49 41.06 -11.46
N VAL A 444 9.97 40.05 -12.17
CA VAL A 444 8.56 39.96 -12.59
C VAL A 444 7.65 39.33 -11.51
N SER A 445 8.20 38.71 -10.46
CA SER A 445 7.44 38.01 -9.40
C SER A 445 8.09 38.12 -8.02
N PRO A 446 7.32 38.20 -6.91
CA PRO A 446 7.89 38.17 -5.56
C PRO A 446 8.64 36.86 -5.28
N LEU A 447 9.79 36.98 -4.61
CA LEU A 447 10.66 35.87 -4.22
C LEU A 447 10.71 35.77 -2.70
N GLY A 448 10.49 34.56 -2.18
CA GLY A 448 10.63 34.22 -0.77
C GLY A 448 11.83 33.31 -0.52
N PHE A 449 12.01 32.95 0.74
CA PHE A 449 12.94 31.90 1.15
C PHE A 449 12.32 31.04 2.24
N ASN A 450 12.83 29.83 2.38
CA ASN A 450 12.50 28.94 3.49
C ASN A 450 13.69 28.81 4.46
N LEU A 451 13.47 28.27 5.67
CA LEU A 451 14.53 28.16 6.69
C LEU A 451 15.53 27.01 6.41
N TRP A 452 15.37 26.33 5.26
CA TRP A 452 16.34 25.39 4.69
C TRP A 452 17.21 26.03 3.59
N TYR A 453 17.18 27.36 3.47
CA TYR A 453 18.00 28.15 2.53
C TYR A 453 17.70 27.84 1.07
N GLN A 454 16.43 27.59 0.76
CA GLN A 454 15.96 27.48 -0.62
C GLN A 454 15.26 28.77 -1.03
N SER A 455 15.62 29.30 -2.21
CA SER A 455 14.91 30.41 -2.85
C SER A 455 13.58 29.91 -3.40
N ILE A 456 12.48 30.58 -3.05
CA ILE A 456 11.13 30.15 -3.36
C ILE A 456 10.45 31.17 -4.28
N PRO A 457 10.13 30.81 -5.54
CA PRO A 457 9.27 31.64 -6.37
C PRO A 457 7.84 31.59 -5.85
N LEU A 458 7.21 32.76 -5.72
CA LEU A 458 5.81 32.89 -5.33
C LEU A 458 5.01 33.48 -6.47
N ASP A 459 3.86 32.87 -6.76
CA ASP A 459 2.87 33.53 -7.60
C ASP A 459 2.12 34.62 -6.82
N LEU A 460 1.32 35.42 -7.52
CA LEU A 460 0.61 36.55 -6.92
C LEU A 460 -0.42 36.10 -5.86
N ALA A 461 -1.07 34.95 -6.05
CA ALA A 461 -2.10 34.45 -5.14
C ALA A 461 -1.46 33.89 -3.86
N GLU A 462 -0.35 33.16 -3.98
CA GLU A 462 0.47 32.69 -2.88
C GLU A 462 1.01 33.87 -2.04
N TYR A 463 1.52 34.91 -2.72
CA TYR A 463 2.00 36.13 -2.07
C TYR A 463 0.88 36.82 -1.29
N GLN A 464 -0.26 37.06 -1.92
CA GLN A 464 -1.42 37.69 -1.27
C GLN A 464 -1.92 36.89 -0.06
N LEU A 465 -1.91 35.55 -0.15
CA LEU A 465 -2.31 34.69 0.96
C LEU A 465 -1.33 34.80 2.14
N LEU A 466 -0.02 34.81 1.89
CA LEU A 466 1.00 35.02 2.94
C LEU A 466 0.93 36.42 3.57
N SER A 467 0.51 37.44 2.82
CA SER A 467 0.28 38.80 3.31
C SER A 467 -1.05 38.97 4.06
N SER A 468 -1.92 37.95 4.02
CA SER A 468 -3.21 37.94 4.72
C SER A 468 -3.17 37.06 5.97
N ASP A 469 -4.24 37.05 6.77
CA ASP A 469 -4.32 36.19 7.95
C ASP A 469 -4.56 34.72 7.55
N PRO A 470 -3.60 33.78 7.74
CA PRO A 470 -3.66 32.41 7.19
C PRO A 470 -4.71 31.51 7.85
N ARG A 471 -5.59 32.05 8.70
CA ARG A 471 -6.59 31.28 9.46
C ARG A 471 -7.79 30.82 8.63
N CYS A 472 -7.94 31.28 7.38
CA CYS A 472 -9.07 30.91 6.53
C CYS A 472 -8.75 29.64 5.71
N ILE A 473 -9.15 28.48 6.25
CA ILE A 473 -9.06 27.19 5.56
C ILE A 473 -10.42 26.88 4.94
N ASN A 474 -10.48 26.90 3.61
CA ASN A 474 -11.65 26.53 2.83
C ASN A 474 -11.21 25.83 1.52
N PRO A 475 -12.12 25.25 0.73
CA PRO A 475 -11.76 24.54 -0.50
C PRO A 475 -11.03 25.41 -1.54
N GLU A 476 -11.25 26.73 -1.56
CA GLU A 476 -10.60 27.65 -2.50
C GLU A 476 -9.16 27.97 -2.09
N THR A 477 -8.89 28.08 -0.79
CA THR A 477 -7.55 28.39 -0.26
C THR A 477 -6.67 27.16 -0.05
N LEU A 478 -7.26 25.96 -0.01
CA LEU A 478 -6.54 24.71 0.26
C LEU A 478 -5.38 24.42 -0.72
N PRO A 479 -5.55 24.53 -2.05
CA PRO A 479 -4.45 24.27 -2.99
C PRO A 479 -3.27 25.22 -2.77
N LEU A 480 -3.55 26.49 -2.47
CA LEU A 480 -2.55 27.50 -2.15
C LEU A 480 -1.84 27.19 -0.83
N LEU A 481 -2.57 26.78 0.20
CA LEU A 481 -1.98 26.39 1.49
C LEU A 481 -1.09 25.14 1.36
N ASP A 482 -1.49 24.14 0.57
CA ASP A 482 -0.65 22.97 0.33
C ASP A 482 0.58 23.31 -0.52
N ALA A 483 0.45 24.20 -1.51
CA ALA A 483 1.59 24.72 -2.27
C ALA A 483 2.60 25.47 -1.35
N LEU A 484 2.11 26.37 -0.49
CA LEU A 484 2.93 27.07 0.50
C LEU A 484 3.58 26.13 1.51
N ARG A 485 2.89 25.06 1.92
CA ARG A 485 3.46 24.00 2.77
C ARG A 485 4.60 23.29 2.05
N ARG A 486 4.39 22.87 0.79
CA ARG A 486 5.41 22.21 -0.04
C ARG A 486 6.62 23.11 -0.26
N LYS A 487 6.41 24.42 -0.40
CA LYS A 487 7.50 25.42 -0.50
C LYS A 487 8.20 25.71 0.83
N GLY A 488 7.67 25.23 1.96
CA GLY A 488 8.23 25.49 3.30
C GLY A 488 8.00 26.91 3.80
N MET A 489 7.01 27.64 3.27
CA MET A 489 6.77 29.06 3.55
C MET A 489 5.99 29.32 4.84
N MET A 490 5.61 28.27 5.56
CA MET A 490 4.85 28.35 6.81
C MET A 490 5.63 27.73 7.96
N THR A 491 5.51 28.34 9.15
CA THR A 491 6.08 27.83 10.39
C THR A 491 5.02 27.76 11.49
N GLY A 492 5.17 26.80 12.38
CA GLY A 492 4.32 26.62 13.54
C GLY A 492 4.75 25.41 14.36
N SER A 493 4.26 25.33 15.59
CA SER A 493 4.49 24.16 16.44
C SER A 493 3.86 22.91 15.83
N PRO A 494 4.28 21.70 16.22
CA PRO A 494 3.63 20.47 15.79
C PRO A 494 2.11 20.47 16.01
N ARG A 495 1.63 21.13 17.07
CA ARG A 495 0.20 21.31 17.35
C ARG A 495 -0.49 22.23 16.33
N ALA A 496 0.21 23.20 15.76
CA ALA A 496 -0.31 24.04 14.68
C ALA A 496 -0.48 23.24 13.38
N TRP A 497 0.50 22.40 13.03
CA TRP A 497 0.42 21.49 11.89
C TRP A 497 -0.69 20.46 12.05
N GLN A 498 -0.84 19.88 13.24
CA GLN A 498 -1.95 19.00 13.58
C GLN A 498 -3.31 19.67 13.32
N LYS A 499 -3.50 20.92 13.79
CA LYS A 499 -4.74 21.68 13.57
C LYS A 499 -5.01 21.96 12.10
N LEU A 500 -3.97 22.26 11.30
CA LEU A 500 -4.12 22.41 9.85
C LEU A 500 -4.67 21.11 9.25
N MET A 501 -4.03 19.98 9.51
CA MET A 501 -4.46 18.69 8.96
C MET A 501 -5.88 18.32 9.39
N GLN A 502 -6.23 18.55 10.66
CA GLN A 502 -7.60 18.37 11.16
C GLN A 502 -8.61 19.27 10.44
N ALA A 503 -8.26 20.52 10.15
CA ALA A 503 -9.13 21.44 9.39
C ALA A 503 -9.28 21.01 7.93
N VAL A 504 -8.21 20.54 7.27
CA VAL A 504 -8.28 19.98 5.90
C VAL A 504 -9.18 18.75 5.85
N ILE A 505 -9.01 17.82 6.80
CA ILE A 505 -9.87 16.63 6.93
C ILE A 505 -11.33 17.05 7.17
N GLY A 506 -11.56 18.10 7.95
CA GLY A 506 -12.90 18.65 8.23
C GLY A 506 -13.65 19.20 7.00
N LEU A 507 -12.96 19.48 5.89
CA LEU A 507 -13.59 19.84 4.61
C LEU A 507 -14.29 18.65 3.93
N GLN A 508 -14.06 17.43 4.41
CA GLN A 508 -14.72 16.19 3.99
C GLN A 508 -14.54 15.80 2.51
N ASP A 509 -13.47 16.30 1.86
CA ASP A 509 -13.07 15.80 0.54
C ASP A 509 -12.44 14.39 0.66
N PRO A 510 -12.99 13.35 -0.01
CA PRO A 510 -12.53 11.96 0.16
C PRO A 510 -11.03 11.75 -0.07
N ASN A 511 -10.46 12.38 -1.11
CA ASN A 511 -9.05 12.21 -1.44
C ASN A 511 -8.16 12.84 -0.37
N ASN A 512 -8.53 14.04 0.09
CA ASN A 512 -7.80 14.73 1.15
C ASN A 512 -7.90 13.99 2.48
N ILE A 513 -9.06 13.44 2.85
CA ILE A 513 -9.20 12.68 4.11
C ILE A 513 -8.18 11.53 4.15
N ILE A 514 -8.10 10.74 3.08
CA ILE A 514 -7.26 9.54 3.03
C ILE A 514 -5.77 9.90 3.09
N ALA A 515 -5.36 10.92 2.34
CA ALA A 515 -3.97 11.37 2.33
C ALA A 515 -3.55 12.01 3.66
N TYR A 516 -4.33 12.98 4.17
CA TYR A 516 -3.95 13.77 5.34
C TYR A 516 -4.06 13.02 6.67
N VAL A 517 -4.94 12.02 6.80
CA VAL A 517 -5.02 11.22 8.03
C VAL A 517 -3.70 10.48 8.30
N ASN A 518 -2.98 10.06 7.25
CA ASN A 518 -1.68 9.40 7.43
C ASN A 518 -0.60 10.37 7.90
N SER A 519 -0.51 11.58 7.32
CA SER A 519 0.46 12.58 7.76
C SER A 519 0.10 13.10 9.18
N LEU A 520 -1.19 13.23 9.51
CA LEU A 520 -1.70 13.62 10.83
C LEU A 520 -1.16 12.73 11.96
N MET A 521 -0.87 11.46 11.67
CA MET A 521 -0.29 10.53 12.65
C MET A 521 1.03 11.02 13.23
N LEU A 522 1.88 11.67 12.43
CA LEU A 522 3.18 12.17 12.88
C LEU A 522 3.06 13.32 13.90
N PHE A 523 1.90 13.98 13.92
CA PHE A 523 1.60 15.16 14.75
C PHE A 523 0.60 14.87 15.87
N THR A 524 0.19 13.62 16.05
CA THR A 524 -0.82 13.22 17.04
C THR A 524 -0.21 12.39 18.16
N HIS A 525 -0.94 12.29 19.28
CA HIS A 525 -0.69 11.51 20.51
C HIS A 525 -0.12 12.31 21.70
N TYR A 526 -0.66 12.08 22.90
CA TYR A 526 -0.17 12.62 24.18
C TYR A 526 0.33 11.46 25.05
N GLY A 527 1.49 11.61 25.69
CA GLY A 527 2.01 10.62 26.66
C GLY A 527 2.99 9.59 26.11
N MET A 528 3.59 9.81 24.94
CA MET A 528 4.75 9.02 24.50
C MET A 528 6.02 9.49 25.22
N GLU A 529 7.00 8.59 25.37
CA GLU A 529 8.38 9.02 25.57
C GLU A 529 8.74 9.98 24.41
N THR A 530 9.40 11.10 24.71
CA THR A 530 9.67 12.24 23.80
C THR A 530 10.47 11.90 22.52
N ARG A 531 10.74 10.61 22.24
CA ARG A 531 11.61 10.14 21.14
C ARG A 531 10.87 9.79 19.84
N PHE A 532 9.53 9.72 19.84
CA PHE A 532 8.78 9.13 18.72
C PHE A 532 7.80 10.07 18.00
N GLN A 533 7.52 11.22 18.60
CA GLN A 533 6.68 12.28 18.01
C GLN A 533 7.55 13.37 17.42
N ILE A 534 7.04 14.06 16.40
CA ILE A 534 7.59 15.35 16.01
C ILE A 534 7.18 16.36 17.11
N THR A 535 7.96 16.46 18.18
CA THR A 535 7.71 17.39 19.32
C THR A 535 8.81 18.43 19.45
N ASN A 536 8.45 19.62 19.92
CA ASN A 536 9.42 20.57 20.47
C ASN A 536 10.01 19.93 21.74
N ALA A 537 11.27 19.50 21.70
CA ALA A 537 11.91 18.76 22.80
C ALA A 537 12.09 19.56 24.11
N ALA A 538 11.55 20.78 24.22
CA ALA A 538 11.53 21.59 25.42
C ALA A 538 10.07 21.76 25.92
N LEU A 539 9.82 21.41 27.18
CA LEU A 539 8.57 21.58 27.94
C LEU A 539 7.43 20.58 27.67
N VAL A 540 7.64 19.32 28.03
CA VAL A 540 6.55 18.56 28.67
C VAL A 540 7.01 18.24 30.09
N SER A 541 6.50 19.02 31.06
CA SER A 541 6.78 18.79 32.48
C SER A 541 6.42 17.36 32.88
N ASP A 542 7.16 16.77 33.83
CA ASP A 542 6.88 15.44 34.38
C ASP A 542 5.44 15.27 34.93
N ILE A 543 4.72 16.37 35.13
CA ILE A 543 3.32 16.40 35.58
C ILE A 543 2.36 15.96 34.46
N ALA A 544 2.66 16.26 33.18
CA ALA A 544 1.89 15.77 32.04
C ALA A 544 2.13 14.29 31.75
N ARG A 545 3.33 13.76 32.09
CA ARG A 545 3.65 12.32 31.98
C ARG A 545 2.80 11.43 32.90
N LYS A 546 2.29 11.96 34.01
CA LYS A 546 1.53 11.19 35.02
C LYS A 546 0.02 11.06 34.75
N LYS A 547 -0.54 11.77 33.78
CA LYS A 547 -1.95 11.61 33.37
C LYS A 547 -2.03 10.79 32.07
N HIS A 548 -2.02 9.47 32.25
CA HIS A 548 -2.39 8.36 31.34
C HIS A 548 -2.34 8.57 29.80
N PRO A 549 -1.65 7.68 29.04
CA PRO A 549 -1.71 7.67 27.58
C PRO A 549 -3.11 7.28 27.09
N GLY A 550 -3.72 8.09 26.20
CA GLY A 550 -4.97 7.76 25.52
C GLY A 550 -6.26 8.41 26.05
N TYR A 551 -6.19 9.44 26.89
CA TYR A 551 -7.40 10.19 27.27
C TYR A 551 -7.77 11.21 26.17
N SER A 552 -8.93 11.01 25.56
CA SER A 552 -9.60 12.03 24.75
C SER A 552 -9.82 13.29 25.59
N SER A 553 -9.67 14.45 24.99
CA SER A 553 -10.05 15.71 25.63
C SER A 553 -11.57 15.86 25.77
N PHE A 554 -12.33 15.00 25.09
CA PHE A 554 -13.78 14.93 25.11
C PHE A 554 -14.29 13.90 26.12
N PRO A 555 -15.43 14.15 26.78
CA PRO A 555 -16.04 13.16 27.66
C PRO A 555 -16.42 11.90 26.88
N ALA A 556 -16.23 10.74 27.51
CA ALA A 556 -16.69 9.47 26.97
C ALA A 556 -18.20 9.51 26.68
N LEU A 557 -18.65 8.69 25.73
CA LEU A 557 -20.06 8.58 25.37
C LEU A 557 -20.91 8.19 26.60
N ASP A 558 -22.09 8.81 26.75
CA ASP A 558 -23.01 8.47 27.85
C ASP A 558 -23.31 6.96 27.81
N SER A 559 -23.09 6.29 28.94
CA SER A 559 -23.34 4.86 29.12
C SER A 559 -24.73 4.38 28.67
N ARG A 560 -25.75 5.25 28.71
CA ARG A 560 -27.12 4.92 28.25
C ARG A 560 -27.20 4.88 26.73
N ILE A 561 -26.58 5.86 26.05
CA ILE A 561 -26.49 5.90 24.58
C ILE A 561 -25.71 4.67 24.12
N GLU A 562 -24.57 4.41 24.73
CA GLU A 562 -23.71 3.27 24.41
C GLU A 562 -24.42 1.92 24.60
N LYS A 563 -25.12 1.74 25.74
CA LYS A 563 -25.91 0.52 25.99
C LYS A 563 -27.03 0.34 24.98
N ARG A 564 -27.76 1.40 24.63
CA ARG A 564 -28.86 1.33 23.66
C ARG A 564 -28.35 1.04 22.25
N ALA A 565 -27.30 1.74 21.80
CA ALA A 565 -26.66 1.49 20.51
C ALA A 565 -26.15 0.04 20.45
N SER A 566 -25.40 -0.41 21.46
CA SER A 566 -24.89 -1.78 21.52
C SER A 566 -26.02 -2.81 21.56
N GLN A 567 -27.13 -2.54 22.25
CA GLN A 567 -28.31 -3.42 22.25
C GLN A 567 -28.91 -3.54 20.84
N LEU A 568 -29.11 -2.43 20.12
CA LEU A 568 -29.64 -2.45 18.76
C LEU A 568 -28.70 -3.19 17.79
N LEU A 569 -27.39 -2.91 17.88
CA LEU A 569 -26.37 -3.59 17.08
C LEU A 569 -26.32 -5.10 17.34
N ASN A 570 -26.36 -5.51 18.61
CA ASN A 570 -26.37 -6.94 18.99
C ASN A 570 -27.67 -7.65 18.58
N GLN A 571 -28.77 -6.91 18.44
CA GLN A 571 -30.04 -7.42 17.91
C GLN A 571 -30.09 -7.42 16.37
N GLY A 572 -29.04 -6.95 15.69
CA GLY A 572 -29.01 -6.81 14.22
C GLY A 572 -29.86 -5.66 13.68
N ARG A 573 -30.39 -4.79 14.54
CA ARG A 573 -31.26 -3.65 14.18
C ARG A 573 -30.42 -2.44 13.76
N TYR A 574 -29.63 -2.60 12.70
CA TYR A 574 -28.63 -1.62 12.28
C TYR A 574 -29.23 -0.30 11.81
N ASN A 575 -30.35 -0.32 11.08
CA ASN A 575 -31.04 0.89 10.64
C ASN A 575 -31.55 1.71 11.82
N GLU A 576 -32.19 1.07 12.81
CA GLU A 576 -32.65 1.76 14.01
C GLU A 576 -31.50 2.31 14.86
N ALA A 577 -30.37 1.60 14.92
CA ALA A 577 -29.16 2.10 15.56
C ALA A 577 -28.62 3.34 14.84
N CYS A 578 -28.65 3.32 13.49
CA CYS A 578 -28.22 4.43 12.65
C CYS A 578 -29.11 5.65 12.88
N ASP A 579 -30.44 5.52 12.79
CA ASP A 579 -31.38 6.63 13.00
C ASP A 579 -31.23 7.24 14.40
N TYR A 580 -31.09 6.38 15.42
CA TYR A 580 -30.88 6.81 16.81
C TYR A 580 -29.59 7.62 16.99
N LEU A 581 -28.46 7.12 16.47
CA LEU A 581 -27.16 7.78 16.60
C LEU A 581 -27.04 9.01 15.70
N ALA A 582 -27.60 8.99 14.50
CA ALA A 582 -27.60 10.11 13.57
C ALA A 582 -28.39 11.31 14.14
N THR A 583 -29.56 11.05 14.75
CA THR A 583 -30.34 12.09 15.43
C THR A 583 -29.54 12.74 16.56
N LEU A 584 -28.89 11.93 17.41
CA LEU A 584 -28.05 12.44 18.49
C LEU A 584 -26.81 13.19 17.97
N ALA A 585 -26.21 12.74 16.88
CA ALA A 585 -25.05 13.39 16.27
C ALA A 585 -25.40 14.77 15.69
N GLN A 586 -26.64 14.96 15.21
CA GLN A 586 -27.16 16.27 14.80
C GLN A 586 -27.34 17.23 15.99
N GLU A 587 -27.72 16.72 17.16
CA GLU A 587 -27.86 17.53 18.39
C GLU A 587 -26.50 17.82 19.05
N GLN A 588 -25.53 16.90 18.94
CA GLN A 588 -24.21 16.95 19.57
C GLN A 588 -23.07 16.86 18.54
N THR A 589 -23.05 17.79 17.57
CA THR A 589 -22.10 17.77 16.45
C THR A 589 -20.63 17.82 16.85
N ASN A 590 -20.31 18.22 18.08
CA ASN A 590 -18.94 18.32 18.61
C ASN A 590 -18.52 17.13 19.50
N ASN A 591 -19.16 15.97 19.36
CA ASN A 591 -18.82 14.77 20.11
C ASN A 591 -18.13 13.71 19.21
N PRO A 592 -16.79 13.61 19.22
CA PRO A 592 -16.06 12.68 18.35
C PRO A 592 -16.30 11.21 18.69
N HIS A 593 -16.63 10.87 19.94
CA HIS A 593 -16.96 9.49 20.32
C HIS A 593 -18.32 9.04 19.79
N LEU A 594 -19.30 9.97 19.74
CA LEU A 594 -20.59 9.72 19.12
C LEU A 594 -20.47 9.56 17.61
N LEU A 595 -19.68 10.44 16.96
CA LEU A 595 -19.38 10.34 15.52
C LEU A 595 -18.66 9.03 15.20
N HIS A 596 -17.66 8.64 15.99
CA HIS A 596 -16.97 7.36 15.82
C HIS A 596 -17.94 6.17 15.92
N ARG A 597 -18.85 6.17 16.91
CA ARG A 597 -19.89 5.14 17.01
C ARG A 597 -20.83 5.14 15.80
N LEU A 598 -21.26 6.30 15.31
CA LEU A 598 -22.09 6.40 14.11
C LEU A 598 -21.35 5.87 12.86
N ALA A 599 -20.08 6.19 12.70
CA ALA A 599 -19.24 5.69 11.60
C ALA A 599 -19.13 4.16 11.60
N GLN A 600 -19.02 3.53 12.77
CA GLN A 600 -19.07 2.07 12.91
C GLN A 600 -20.41 1.49 12.44
N VAL A 601 -21.53 2.17 12.71
CA VAL A 601 -22.85 1.73 12.22
C VAL A 601 -22.96 1.88 10.71
N TYR A 602 -22.51 2.99 10.14
CA TYR A 602 -22.43 3.15 8.68
C TYR A 602 -21.57 2.06 8.03
N PHE A 603 -20.43 1.72 8.63
CA PHE A 603 -19.60 0.62 8.18
C PHE A 603 -20.35 -0.72 8.19
N LYS A 604 -21.13 -1.02 9.24
CA LYS A 604 -21.96 -2.23 9.33
C LYS A 604 -23.10 -2.26 8.30
N LEU A 605 -23.64 -1.09 7.94
CA LEU A 605 -24.63 -0.92 6.87
C LEU A 605 -24.00 -0.94 5.47
N SER A 606 -22.67 -1.06 5.35
CA SER A 606 -21.93 -0.93 4.09
C SER A 606 -22.05 0.45 3.42
N CYS A 607 -22.45 1.48 4.16
CA CYS A 607 -22.45 2.87 3.72
C CYS A 607 -21.04 3.47 3.91
N TYR A 608 -20.08 3.01 3.12
CA TYR A 608 -18.66 3.33 3.34
C TYR A 608 -18.32 4.82 3.14
N ASP A 609 -18.99 5.51 2.22
CA ASP A 609 -18.79 6.95 2.01
C ASP A 609 -19.27 7.79 3.20
N ASP A 610 -20.40 7.42 3.80
CA ASP A 610 -20.92 8.07 5.00
C ASP A 610 -20.05 7.77 6.21
N ALA A 611 -19.54 6.53 6.31
CA ALA A 611 -18.54 6.18 7.32
C ALA A 611 -17.27 7.04 7.16
N LEU A 612 -16.76 7.20 5.94
CA LEU A 612 -15.57 8.01 5.63
C LEU A 612 -15.74 9.47 6.06
N ARG A 613 -16.86 10.09 5.66
CA ARG A 613 -17.20 11.47 6.06
C ARG A 613 -17.37 11.62 7.57
N THR A 614 -17.99 10.64 8.23
CA THR A 614 -18.19 10.65 9.68
C THR A 614 -16.88 10.48 10.45
N PHE A 615 -15.96 9.63 9.97
CA PHE A 615 -14.59 9.53 10.50
C PHE A 615 -13.83 10.83 10.32
N ALA A 616 -13.95 11.47 9.16
CA ALA A 616 -13.31 12.76 8.90
C ALA A 616 -13.76 13.82 9.93
N LEU A 617 -15.06 13.92 10.20
CA LEU A 617 -15.59 14.79 11.25
C LEU A 617 -15.02 14.43 12.63
N ALA A 618 -14.96 13.15 12.99
CA ALA A 618 -14.37 12.71 14.25
C ALA A 618 -12.89 13.12 14.37
N PHE A 619 -12.07 12.86 13.35
CA PHE A 619 -10.64 13.23 13.32
C PHE A 619 -10.42 14.74 13.34
N SER A 620 -11.32 15.52 12.71
CA SER A 620 -11.25 16.99 12.73
C SER A 620 -11.38 17.55 14.15
N LEU A 621 -12.07 16.83 15.06
CA LEU A 621 -12.25 17.21 16.45
C LEU A 621 -11.19 16.58 17.38
N GLU A 622 -10.97 15.28 17.26
CA GLU A 622 -10.09 14.50 18.14
C GLU A 622 -9.26 13.52 17.31
N SER A 623 -7.94 13.61 17.42
CA SER A 623 -6.99 12.84 16.63
C SER A 623 -6.01 12.04 17.49
N SER A 624 -6.22 11.98 18.81
CA SER A 624 -5.41 11.15 19.71
C SER A 624 -6.01 9.76 19.98
N SER A 625 -7.22 9.48 19.49
CA SER A 625 -7.92 8.21 19.73
C SER A 625 -7.45 7.11 18.77
N TRP A 626 -6.59 6.21 19.27
CA TRP A 626 -6.12 5.05 18.51
C TRP A 626 -7.25 4.13 18.02
N ALA A 627 -8.37 4.05 18.77
CA ALA A 627 -9.52 3.24 18.38
C ALA A 627 -10.18 3.74 17.08
N MET A 628 -10.16 5.05 16.81
CA MET A 628 -10.65 5.61 15.56
C MET A 628 -9.77 5.20 14.38
N TYR A 629 -8.44 5.28 14.56
CA TYR A 629 -7.49 4.83 13.54
C TYR A 629 -7.65 3.34 13.23
N TYR A 630 -7.83 2.51 14.25
CA TYR A 630 -8.12 1.09 14.05
C TYR A 630 -9.34 0.87 13.15
N ASP A 631 -10.51 1.40 13.49
CA ASP A 631 -11.71 1.18 12.65
C ASP A 631 -11.58 1.84 11.27
N TYR A 632 -10.83 2.94 11.18
CA TYR A 632 -10.51 3.58 9.91
C TYR A 632 -9.64 2.69 9.00
N THR A 633 -8.73 1.88 9.54
CA THR A 633 -7.99 0.88 8.72
C THR A 633 -8.93 -0.11 8.05
N LEU A 634 -9.96 -0.59 8.77
CA LEU A 634 -10.95 -1.52 8.24
C LEU A 634 -11.74 -0.87 7.10
N LEU A 635 -12.13 0.40 7.27
CA LEU A 635 -12.82 1.17 6.24
C LEU A 635 -11.96 1.35 4.99
N LEU A 636 -10.69 1.73 5.13
CA LEU A 636 -9.77 1.86 4.00
C LEU A 636 -9.61 0.54 3.23
N GLY A 637 -9.57 -0.59 3.94
CA GLY A 637 -9.58 -1.92 3.33
C GLY A 637 -10.82 -2.18 2.47
N LYS A 638 -12.02 -1.82 2.95
CA LYS A 638 -13.27 -1.97 2.18
C LYS A 638 -13.37 -0.98 1.01
N LEU A 639 -12.81 0.22 1.15
CA LEU A 639 -12.67 1.20 0.06
C LEU A 639 -11.52 0.87 -0.91
N ARG A 640 -10.78 -0.22 -0.68
CA ARG A 640 -9.64 -0.68 -1.51
C ARG A 640 -8.45 0.29 -1.56
N HIS A 641 -8.30 1.16 -0.56
CA HIS A 641 -7.12 1.99 -0.38
C HIS A 641 -6.03 1.22 0.38
N TYR A 642 -5.60 0.08 -0.18
CA TYR A 642 -4.76 -0.90 0.50
C TYR A 642 -3.43 -0.33 1.02
N TRP A 643 -2.77 0.53 0.23
CA TRP A 643 -1.50 1.16 0.62
C TRP A 643 -1.64 2.00 1.90
N TYR A 644 -2.67 2.85 1.95
CA TYR A 644 -2.95 3.67 3.13
C TYR A 644 -3.41 2.82 4.32
N ALA A 645 -4.21 1.78 4.08
CA ALA A 645 -4.64 0.84 5.12
C ALA A 645 -3.44 0.12 5.75
N GLU A 646 -2.50 -0.36 4.94
CA GLU A 646 -1.29 -1.07 5.39
C GLU A 646 -0.38 -0.15 6.23
N LYS A 647 -0.11 1.07 5.75
CA LYS A 647 0.68 2.08 6.49
C LYS A 647 0.05 2.37 7.85
N LEU A 648 -1.27 2.54 7.90
CA LEU A 648 -2.00 2.82 9.12
C LEU A 648 -2.08 1.59 10.06
N SER A 649 -2.28 0.38 9.54
CA SER A 649 -2.25 -0.85 10.35
C SER A 649 -0.89 -1.05 11.02
N ARG A 650 0.21 -0.89 10.28
CA ARG A 650 1.57 -0.96 10.84
C ARG A 650 1.82 0.16 11.85
N TYR A 651 1.35 1.37 11.56
CA TYR A 651 1.40 2.47 12.51
C TYR A 651 0.74 2.04 13.83
N CYS A 652 -0.54 1.63 13.83
CA CYS A 652 -1.24 1.22 15.04
C CYS A 652 -0.53 0.09 15.82
N LEU A 653 0.03 -0.91 15.11
CA LEU A 653 0.74 -2.04 15.72
C LEU A 653 2.08 -1.66 16.38
N ARG A 654 2.77 -0.62 15.88
CA ARG A 654 3.99 -0.09 16.53
C ARG A 654 3.69 0.51 17.91
N PHE A 655 2.49 1.06 18.10
CA PHE A 655 2.08 1.62 19.40
C PHE A 655 1.53 0.54 20.33
N ASN A 656 0.67 -0.32 19.79
CA ASN A 656 0.03 -1.37 20.55
C ASN A 656 -0.06 -2.62 19.70
N HIS A 657 0.79 -3.60 19.99
CA HIS A 657 0.80 -4.90 19.34
C HIS A 657 -0.28 -5.85 19.86
N ARG A 658 -1.06 -5.44 20.88
CA ARG A 658 -2.08 -6.31 21.49
C ARG A 658 -3.41 -6.43 20.74
N PRO A 659 -3.93 -5.43 20.01
CA PRO A 659 -5.24 -5.56 19.39
C PRO A 659 -5.18 -6.60 18.26
N THR A 660 -5.76 -7.77 18.52
CA THR A 660 -5.86 -8.90 17.60
C THR A 660 -6.40 -8.48 16.23
N MET A 661 -7.39 -7.60 16.22
CA MET A 661 -8.06 -7.19 15.00
C MET A 661 -7.18 -6.40 14.02
N ILE A 662 -6.16 -5.65 14.49
CA ILE A 662 -5.26 -4.95 13.56
C ILE A 662 -4.34 -5.96 12.86
N TRP A 663 -3.87 -6.99 13.59
CA TRP A 663 -3.14 -8.10 12.97
C TRP A 663 -3.98 -8.81 11.92
N LEU A 664 -5.26 -9.05 12.20
CA LEU A 664 -6.17 -9.66 11.24
C LEU A 664 -6.41 -8.76 10.02
N GLN A 665 -6.57 -7.44 10.22
CA GLN A 665 -6.67 -6.49 9.11
C GLN A 665 -5.41 -6.52 8.23
N LEU A 666 -4.22 -6.49 8.84
CA LEU A 666 -2.96 -6.58 8.09
C LEU A 666 -2.84 -7.92 7.34
N SER A 667 -3.36 -9.01 7.93
CA SER A 667 -3.42 -10.32 7.25
C SER A 667 -4.40 -10.34 6.07
N GLU A 668 -5.53 -9.64 6.15
CA GLU A 668 -6.49 -9.49 5.03
C GLU A 668 -5.82 -8.71 3.88
N LEU A 669 -5.12 -7.62 4.18
CA LEU A 669 -4.37 -6.84 3.19
C LEU A 669 -3.29 -7.68 2.48
N TYR A 670 -2.54 -8.51 3.21
CA TYR A 670 -1.57 -9.42 2.61
C TYR A 670 -2.22 -10.54 1.78
N GLN A 671 -3.43 -10.99 2.12
CA GLN A 671 -4.16 -11.96 1.31
C GLN A 671 -4.63 -11.36 -0.03
N GLU A 672 -5.04 -10.09 -0.04
CA GLU A 672 -5.36 -9.36 -1.27
C GLU A 672 -4.14 -9.26 -2.20
N ASP A 673 -2.94 -9.05 -1.64
CA ASP A 673 -1.66 -9.07 -2.37
C ASP A 673 -1.14 -10.50 -2.65
N LYS A 674 -1.89 -11.54 -2.27
CA LYS A 674 -1.49 -12.97 -2.36
C LYS A 674 -0.20 -13.32 -1.62
N ASN A 675 0.24 -12.47 -0.69
CA ASN A 675 1.37 -12.74 0.19
C ASN A 675 0.93 -13.59 1.40
N TYR A 676 0.56 -14.84 1.11
CA TYR A 676 0.00 -15.75 2.11
C TYR A 676 0.95 -16.03 3.29
N LYS A 677 2.27 -15.95 3.06
CA LYS A 677 3.28 -16.13 4.11
C LYS A 677 3.20 -15.03 5.17
N LEU A 678 3.18 -13.77 4.76
CA LEU A 678 3.06 -12.65 5.71
C LEU A 678 1.65 -12.60 6.33
N ALA A 679 0.61 -12.95 5.58
CA ALA A 679 -0.72 -13.11 6.14
C ALA A 679 -0.75 -14.13 7.29
N GLU A 680 -0.12 -15.30 7.12
CA GLU A 680 -0.01 -16.32 8.16
C GLU A 680 0.73 -15.79 9.41
N VAL A 681 1.85 -15.08 9.21
CA VAL A 681 2.60 -14.47 10.32
C VAL A 681 1.71 -13.51 11.12
N CYS A 682 0.96 -12.65 10.45
CA CYS A 682 0.04 -11.73 11.11
C CYS A 682 -1.05 -12.47 11.90
N ILE A 683 -1.67 -13.51 11.33
CA ILE A 683 -2.70 -14.31 12.03
C ILE A 683 -2.09 -15.02 13.25
N ARG A 684 -0.86 -15.53 13.13
CA ARG A 684 -0.14 -16.15 14.26
C ARG A 684 0.16 -15.14 15.36
N LYS A 685 0.62 -13.93 15.03
CA LYS A 685 0.78 -12.84 16.02
C LYS A 685 -0.55 -12.50 16.71
N ALA A 686 -1.66 -12.51 15.96
CA ALA A 686 -2.99 -12.33 16.51
C ALA A 686 -3.34 -13.43 17.55
N LEU A 687 -3.06 -14.70 17.22
CA LEU A 687 -3.28 -15.85 18.10
C LEU A 687 -2.28 -15.92 19.27
N GLU A 688 -1.08 -15.36 19.15
CA GLU A 688 -0.14 -15.23 20.27
C GLU A 688 -0.69 -14.28 21.34
N VAL A 689 -1.40 -13.22 20.93
CA VAL A 689 -2.05 -12.29 21.86
C VAL A 689 -3.31 -12.91 22.47
N GLU A 690 -4.20 -13.46 21.63
CA GLU A 690 -5.45 -14.08 22.06
C GLU A 690 -5.64 -15.46 21.41
N PRO A 691 -5.16 -16.55 22.06
CA PRO A 691 -5.16 -17.90 21.47
C PRO A 691 -6.54 -18.47 21.10
N SER A 692 -7.59 -18.01 21.79
CA SER A 692 -8.97 -18.43 21.57
C SER A 692 -9.80 -17.39 20.79
N ASN A 693 -9.16 -16.42 20.13
CA ASN A 693 -9.87 -15.42 19.35
C ASN A 693 -10.51 -16.08 18.11
N SER A 694 -11.84 -16.05 18.06
CA SER A 694 -12.63 -16.73 17.03
C SER A 694 -12.36 -16.19 15.62
N ASN A 695 -12.18 -14.88 15.47
CA ASN A 695 -11.87 -14.25 14.19
C ASN A 695 -10.50 -14.66 13.69
N ALA A 696 -9.51 -14.78 14.58
CA ALA A 696 -8.16 -15.21 14.20
C ALA A 696 -8.12 -16.70 13.80
N LEU A 697 -8.82 -17.57 14.53
CA LEU A 697 -8.99 -18.98 14.18
C LEU A 697 -9.69 -19.14 12.83
N SER A 698 -10.75 -18.37 12.60
CA SER A 698 -11.48 -18.34 11.32
C SER A 698 -10.60 -17.79 10.18
N SER A 699 -9.83 -16.73 10.42
CA SER A 699 -8.91 -16.17 9.43
C SER A 699 -7.84 -17.17 9.00
N MET A 700 -7.31 -17.97 9.95
CA MET A 700 -6.38 -19.06 9.63
C MET A 700 -7.04 -20.12 8.73
N ALA A 701 -8.28 -20.51 9.05
CA ALA A 701 -9.04 -21.44 8.21
C ALA A 701 -9.28 -20.89 6.80
N THR A 702 -9.65 -19.62 6.67
CA THR A 702 -9.83 -18.94 5.39
C THR A 702 -8.53 -18.87 4.59
N LEU A 703 -7.40 -18.55 5.23
CA LEU A 703 -6.09 -18.52 4.60
C LEU A 703 -5.66 -19.88 4.05
N LEU A 704 -5.92 -20.96 4.78
CA LEU A 704 -5.65 -22.33 4.29
C LEU A 704 -6.60 -22.72 3.16
N SER A 705 -7.88 -22.33 3.27
CA SER A 705 -8.88 -22.59 2.24
C SER A 705 -8.57 -21.85 0.93
N SER A 706 -8.08 -20.61 0.99
CA SER A 706 -7.68 -19.84 -0.19
C SER A 706 -6.46 -20.43 -0.90
N GLN A 707 -5.60 -21.15 -0.15
CA GLN A 707 -4.50 -21.97 -0.68
C GLN A 707 -4.96 -23.37 -1.16
N SER A 708 -6.26 -23.63 -1.23
CA SER A 708 -6.85 -24.94 -1.56
C SER A 708 -6.55 -26.08 -0.57
N LYS A 709 -6.12 -25.75 0.66
CA LYS A 709 -5.81 -26.71 1.74
C LYS A 709 -7.01 -26.89 2.67
N ILE A 710 -8.16 -27.29 2.11
CA ILE A 710 -9.42 -27.38 2.86
C ILE A 710 -9.33 -28.40 4.00
N VAL A 711 -8.72 -29.56 3.77
CA VAL A 711 -8.58 -30.61 4.80
C VAL A 711 -7.77 -30.09 6.01
N ASP A 712 -6.67 -29.36 5.78
CA ASP A 712 -5.89 -28.74 6.84
C ASP A 712 -6.68 -27.65 7.59
N ALA A 713 -7.52 -26.91 6.85
CA ALA A 713 -8.37 -25.86 7.38
C ALA A 713 -9.44 -26.38 8.35
N VAL A 714 -9.96 -27.61 8.17
CA VAL A 714 -11.02 -28.21 9.01
C VAL A 714 -10.68 -28.13 10.50
N SER A 715 -9.42 -28.37 10.88
CA SER A 715 -8.99 -28.33 12.28
C SER A 715 -9.12 -26.92 12.89
N TRP A 716 -8.86 -25.88 12.08
CA TRP A 716 -9.01 -24.47 12.47
C TRP A 716 -10.46 -24.04 12.45
N MET A 717 -11.24 -24.48 11.47
CA MET A 717 -12.69 -24.23 11.40
C MET A 717 -13.39 -24.79 12.64
N ARG A 718 -13.05 -26.02 13.06
CA ARG A 718 -13.56 -26.63 14.30
C ARG A 718 -13.26 -25.76 15.51
N LYS A 719 -12.01 -25.32 15.68
CA LYS A 719 -11.60 -24.45 16.80
C LYS A 719 -12.37 -23.11 16.78
N ALA A 720 -12.57 -22.52 15.60
CA ALA A 720 -13.36 -21.31 15.45
C ALA A 720 -14.82 -21.53 15.92
N CYS A 721 -15.45 -22.64 15.52
CA CYS A 721 -16.78 -23.03 15.98
C CYS A 721 -16.87 -23.21 17.50
N GLU A 722 -15.89 -23.91 18.09
CA GLU A 722 -15.81 -24.15 19.53
C GLU A 722 -15.62 -22.85 20.32
N SER A 723 -14.86 -21.90 19.77
CA SER A 723 -14.60 -20.60 20.39
C SER A 723 -15.79 -19.63 20.34
N ALA A 724 -16.65 -19.74 19.31
CA ALA A 724 -17.84 -18.90 19.15
C ALA A 724 -19.04 -19.74 18.69
N PRO A 725 -19.66 -20.54 19.57
CA PRO A 725 -20.76 -21.44 19.19
C PRO A 725 -22.03 -20.73 18.69
N ALA A 726 -22.18 -19.43 18.95
CA ALA A 726 -23.31 -18.65 18.45
C ALA A 726 -23.14 -18.17 17.00
N GLU A 727 -21.93 -18.29 16.43
CA GLU A 727 -21.61 -17.86 15.06
C GLU A 727 -21.85 -19.00 14.06
N PHE A 728 -23.08 -19.05 13.52
CA PHE A 728 -23.49 -20.11 12.60
C PHE A 728 -22.61 -20.22 11.34
N THR A 729 -22.05 -19.11 10.86
CA THR A 729 -21.17 -19.09 9.69
C THR A 729 -19.93 -19.95 9.89
N TYR A 730 -19.32 -19.93 11.08
CA TYR A 730 -18.14 -20.78 11.36
C TYR A 730 -18.51 -22.26 11.26
N PHE A 731 -19.68 -22.62 11.78
CA PHE A 731 -20.16 -23.99 11.78
C PHE A 731 -20.49 -24.47 10.37
N THR A 732 -21.14 -23.64 9.56
CA THR A 732 -21.39 -23.93 8.15
C THR A 732 -20.09 -24.11 7.37
N ASN A 733 -19.09 -23.24 7.56
CA ASN A 733 -17.78 -23.38 6.90
C ASN A 733 -17.08 -24.68 7.32
N TYR A 734 -17.17 -25.05 8.60
CA TYR A 734 -16.66 -26.32 9.11
C TYR A 734 -17.36 -27.53 8.48
N LEU A 735 -18.69 -27.54 8.37
CA LEU A 735 -19.45 -28.61 7.72
C LEU A 735 -19.10 -28.73 6.23
N PHE A 736 -18.98 -27.60 5.54
CA PHE A 736 -18.51 -27.58 4.15
C PHE A 736 -17.08 -28.14 4.02
N GLY A 737 -16.17 -27.77 4.93
CA GLY A 737 -14.82 -28.32 4.98
C GLY A 737 -14.82 -29.84 5.21
N LEU A 738 -15.67 -30.33 6.12
CA LEU A 738 -15.82 -31.76 6.37
C LEU A 738 -16.28 -32.56 5.15
N SER A 739 -17.09 -31.97 4.27
CA SER A 739 -17.50 -32.63 3.02
C SER A 739 -16.34 -32.96 2.07
N HIS A 740 -15.17 -32.34 2.28
CA HIS A 740 -13.94 -32.60 1.53
C HIS A 740 -13.00 -33.59 2.24
N SER A 741 -13.29 -33.96 3.49
CA SER A 741 -12.42 -34.79 4.32
C SER A 741 -12.53 -36.26 3.95
N PRO A 742 -11.45 -36.94 3.54
CA PRO A 742 -11.48 -38.39 3.28
C PRO A 742 -11.59 -39.22 4.57
N ASP A 743 -11.31 -38.63 5.74
CA ASP A 743 -11.19 -39.35 7.01
C ASP A 743 -12.50 -39.42 7.82
N ILE A 744 -13.56 -38.73 7.40
CA ILE A 744 -14.82 -38.68 8.14
C ILE A 744 -15.79 -39.75 7.65
N THR A 745 -16.38 -40.51 8.59
CA THR A 745 -17.45 -41.47 8.25
C THR A 745 -18.79 -40.76 8.04
N PRO A 746 -19.72 -41.34 7.27
CA PRO A 746 -21.06 -40.78 7.08
C PRO A 746 -21.80 -40.49 8.39
N GLU A 747 -21.70 -41.38 9.38
CA GLU A 747 -22.37 -41.23 10.68
C GLU A 747 -21.80 -40.06 11.48
N CYS A 748 -20.46 -39.92 11.51
CA CYS A 748 -19.81 -38.79 12.15
C CYS A 748 -20.17 -37.48 11.44
N PHE A 749 -20.17 -37.47 10.10
CA PHE A 749 -20.53 -36.29 9.32
C PHE A 749 -21.98 -35.88 9.58
N PHE A 750 -22.92 -36.82 9.58
CA PHE A 750 -24.32 -36.56 9.91
C PHE A 750 -24.50 -36.03 11.34
N SER A 751 -23.81 -36.62 12.32
CA SER A 751 -23.83 -36.16 13.71
C SER A 751 -23.41 -34.68 13.85
N GLU A 752 -22.42 -34.22 13.08
CA GLU A 752 -22.02 -32.81 13.07
C GLU A 752 -23.12 -31.89 12.50
N HIS A 753 -23.82 -32.29 11.43
CA HIS A 753 -24.99 -31.53 10.93
C HIS A 753 -26.11 -31.47 11.96
N GLN A 754 -26.40 -32.59 12.65
CA GLN A 754 -27.40 -32.59 13.71
C GLN A 754 -27.01 -31.68 14.89
N LYS A 755 -25.70 -31.50 15.17
CA LYS A 755 -25.23 -30.52 16.16
C LYS A 755 -25.60 -29.11 15.72
N TYR A 756 -25.30 -28.75 14.47
CA TYR A 756 -25.72 -27.46 13.90
C TYR A 756 -27.23 -27.25 14.01
N GLY A 757 -28.01 -28.24 13.58
CA GLY A 757 -29.46 -28.16 13.62
C GLY A 757 -30.01 -27.90 15.01
N ARG A 758 -29.57 -28.69 16.01
CA ARG A 758 -29.95 -28.47 17.42
C ARG A 758 -29.59 -27.07 17.92
N MET A 759 -28.47 -26.51 17.48
CA MET A 759 -28.05 -25.15 17.84
C MET A 759 -28.96 -24.11 17.20
N ALA A 760 -29.27 -24.25 15.91
CA ALA A 760 -30.16 -23.36 15.19
C ALA A 760 -31.60 -23.39 15.75
N SER A 761 -32.16 -24.59 16.00
CA SER A 761 -33.49 -24.74 16.62
C SER A 761 -33.52 -24.18 18.05
N ARG A 762 -32.43 -24.33 18.82
CA ARG A 762 -32.33 -23.71 20.16
C ARG A 762 -32.30 -22.18 20.06
N TRP A 763 -31.51 -21.63 19.14
CA TRP A 763 -31.46 -20.19 18.88
C TRP A 763 -32.83 -19.65 18.46
N ALA A 764 -33.53 -20.34 17.54
CA ALA A 764 -34.85 -19.95 17.07
C ALA A 764 -35.87 -19.87 18.22
N LYS A 765 -35.90 -20.88 19.10
CA LYS A 765 -36.75 -20.89 20.31
C LYS A 765 -36.46 -19.73 21.26
N GLN A 766 -35.21 -19.29 21.35
CA GLN A 766 -34.81 -18.17 22.22
C GLN A 766 -35.24 -16.79 21.68
N GLN A 767 -35.58 -16.67 20.38
CA GLN A 767 -35.98 -15.40 19.81
C GLN A 767 -37.42 -14.97 20.19
N ASN A 768 -38.21 -15.88 20.78
CA ASN A 768 -39.64 -15.66 21.09
C ASN A 768 -40.46 -15.20 19.87
N VAL A 769 -40.11 -15.70 18.68
CA VAL A 769 -40.86 -15.49 17.44
C VAL A 769 -41.48 -16.83 17.06
N THR A 770 -42.79 -16.85 16.84
CA THR A 770 -43.53 -18.04 16.45
C THR A 770 -44.52 -17.64 15.37
N PHE A 771 -44.54 -18.40 14.28
CA PHE A 771 -45.44 -18.18 13.16
C PHE A 771 -46.59 -19.19 13.21
N SER A 772 -47.80 -18.70 13.00
CA SER A 772 -48.99 -19.54 12.83
C SER A 772 -49.30 -19.62 11.33
N HIS A 773 -49.22 -20.81 10.77
CA HIS A 773 -49.49 -21.02 9.34
C HIS A 773 -51.00 -21.02 9.10
N HIS A 774 -51.52 -19.95 8.49
CA HIS A 774 -52.92 -19.78 8.14
C HIS A 774 -53.19 -19.95 6.64
N ASN A 775 -52.20 -20.46 5.90
CA ASN A 775 -52.31 -20.72 4.46
C ASN A 775 -53.49 -21.67 4.18
N GLU A 776 -54.28 -21.36 3.16
CA GLU A 776 -55.44 -22.17 2.76
C GLU A 776 -54.97 -23.56 2.28
N LYS A 777 -55.48 -24.63 2.91
CA LYS A 777 -55.13 -26.03 2.58
C LYS A 777 -55.95 -26.57 1.41
N ASP A 778 -55.83 -25.92 0.26
CA ASP A 778 -56.37 -26.42 -1.02
C ASP A 778 -55.21 -26.98 -1.87
N PRO A 779 -55.20 -28.29 -2.20
CA PRO A 779 -54.19 -28.88 -3.07
C PRO A 779 -54.14 -28.30 -4.49
N ALA A 780 -55.24 -27.75 -5.01
CA ALA A 780 -55.36 -27.32 -6.41
C ALA A 780 -55.05 -25.84 -6.66
N ARG A 781 -54.96 -25.02 -5.60
CA ARG A 781 -54.76 -23.57 -5.76
C ARG A 781 -53.38 -23.19 -6.31
N LYS A 782 -53.25 -21.92 -6.70
CA LYS A 782 -51.95 -21.32 -7.04
C LYS A 782 -51.06 -21.26 -5.79
N LEU A 783 -49.81 -21.74 -5.91
CA LEU A 783 -48.85 -21.80 -4.81
C LEU A 783 -47.87 -20.62 -4.85
N ARG A 784 -47.58 -20.03 -3.69
CA ARG A 784 -46.51 -19.04 -3.52
C ARG A 784 -45.22 -19.77 -3.13
N VAL A 785 -44.25 -19.76 -4.02
CA VAL A 785 -42.96 -20.45 -3.85
C VAL A 785 -41.87 -19.42 -3.61
N GLY A 786 -41.25 -19.46 -2.44
CA GLY A 786 -40.17 -18.58 -2.05
C GLY A 786 -38.81 -19.23 -2.25
N PHE A 787 -37.83 -18.52 -2.80
CA PHE A 787 -36.47 -18.99 -2.97
C PHE A 787 -35.51 -18.08 -2.20
N VAL A 788 -34.65 -18.67 -1.37
CA VAL A 788 -33.64 -17.95 -0.59
C VAL A 788 -32.26 -18.42 -1.04
N SER A 789 -31.45 -17.51 -1.57
CA SER A 789 -30.13 -17.87 -2.11
C SER A 789 -29.12 -16.75 -1.95
N GLY A 790 -27.87 -17.13 -1.68
CA GLY A 790 -26.70 -16.26 -1.86
C GLY A 790 -26.21 -16.20 -3.31
N ASP A 791 -26.75 -17.04 -4.19
CA ASP A 791 -26.12 -17.39 -5.47
C ASP A 791 -26.93 -16.94 -6.70
N PHE A 792 -27.88 -16.01 -6.54
CA PHE A 792 -28.65 -15.47 -7.68
C PHE A 792 -27.80 -14.52 -8.54
N GLY A 793 -27.00 -15.10 -9.42
CA GLY A 793 -26.09 -14.40 -10.33
C GLY A 793 -25.39 -15.40 -11.24
N ASN A 794 -24.23 -15.03 -11.80
CA ASN A 794 -23.40 -15.93 -12.58
C ASN A 794 -22.70 -16.98 -11.70
N HIS A 795 -23.48 -17.95 -11.23
CA HIS A 795 -23.08 -19.00 -10.29
C HIS A 795 -23.63 -20.36 -10.72
N PRO A 796 -22.94 -21.50 -10.46
CA PRO A 796 -23.44 -22.83 -10.81
C PRO A 796 -24.86 -23.13 -10.34
N VAL A 797 -25.27 -22.73 -9.13
CA VAL A 797 -26.64 -22.91 -8.63
C VAL A 797 -27.66 -22.26 -9.56
N THR A 798 -27.40 -21.04 -10.00
CA THR A 798 -28.27 -20.32 -10.94
C THR A 798 -28.36 -21.04 -12.29
N ASN A 799 -27.27 -21.65 -12.77
CA ASN A 799 -27.29 -22.39 -14.04
C ASN A 799 -28.23 -23.60 -14.01
N PHE A 800 -28.40 -24.23 -12.86
CA PHE A 800 -29.34 -25.36 -12.70
C PHE A 800 -30.77 -24.92 -12.44
N ILE A 801 -30.99 -23.87 -11.64
CA ILE A 801 -32.35 -23.45 -11.28
C ILE A 801 -33.01 -22.63 -12.39
N ARG A 802 -32.22 -21.86 -13.17
CA ARG A 802 -32.76 -20.93 -14.17
C ARG A 802 -33.65 -21.60 -15.22
N PRO A 803 -33.29 -22.74 -15.84
CA PRO A 803 -34.17 -23.40 -16.80
C PRO A 803 -35.53 -23.77 -16.20
N MET A 804 -35.56 -24.21 -14.93
CA MET A 804 -36.79 -24.52 -14.22
C MET A 804 -37.56 -23.23 -13.88
N TRP A 805 -36.85 -22.23 -13.35
CA TRP A 805 -37.40 -20.93 -12.99
C TRP A 805 -38.10 -20.23 -14.18
N ASP A 806 -37.44 -20.19 -15.33
CA ASP A 806 -37.94 -19.55 -16.55
C ASP A 806 -39.15 -20.31 -17.14
N ALA A 807 -39.25 -21.62 -16.88
CA ALA A 807 -40.28 -22.51 -17.44
C ALA A 807 -41.44 -22.84 -16.48
N LEU A 808 -41.39 -22.41 -15.22
CA LEU A 808 -42.45 -22.62 -14.24
C LEU A 808 -43.76 -21.97 -14.69
N ASP A 809 -44.87 -22.73 -14.63
CA ASP A 809 -46.20 -22.24 -14.99
C ASP A 809 -46.66 -21.15 -14.00
N GLN A 810 -46.58 -19.90 -14.45
CA GLN A 810 -46.91 -18.73 -13.63
C GLN A 810 -48.39 -18.63 -13.27
N ASP A 811 -49.29 -19.37 -13.91
CA ASP A 811 -50.70 -19.44 -13.50
C ASP A 811 -50.87 -20.36 -12.28
N LYS A 812 -49.99 -21.35 -12.11
CA LYS A 812 -50.00 -22.31 -11.00
C LYS A 812 -49.03 -21.97 -9.86
N PHE A 813 -47.96 -21.23 -10.14
CA PHE A 813 -46.92 -20.90 -9.17
C PHE A 813 -46.55 -19.40 -9.23
N ALA A 814 -46.52 -18.72 -8.08
CA ALA A 814 -46.00 -17.36 -7.94
C ALA A 814 -44.61 -17.40 -7.30
N LEU A 815 -43.62 -16.76 -7.91
CA LEU A 815 -42.20 -16.89 -7.54
C LEU A 815 -41.74 -15.69 -6.71
N TYR A 816 -41.25 -15.94 -5.50
CA TYR A 816 -40.69 -14.94 -4.61
C TYR A 816 -39.21 -15.23 -4.39
N ALA A 817 -38.36 -14.20 -4.32
CA ALA A 817 -36.93 -14.38 -4.14
C ALA A 817 -36.34 -13.43 -3.10
N TRP A 818 -35.44 -13.97 -2.26
CA TRP A 818 -34.60 -13.23 -1.33
C TRP A 818 -33.13 -13.48 -1.67
N GLN A 819 -32.46 -12.43 -2.15
CA GLN A 819 -31.02 -12.44 -2.43
C GLN A 819 -30.26 -12.11 -1.15
N THR A 820 -29.35 -12.98 -0.73
CA THR A 820 -28.69 -12.87 0.59
C THR A 820 -27.21 -12.46 0.50
N SER A 821 -26.71 -12.27 -0.73
CA SER A 821 -25.35 -11.82 -1.03
C SER A 821 -25.36 -10.45 -1.73
N PRO A 822 -24.21 -9.76 -1.84
CA PRO A 822 -24.11 -8.50 -2.58
C PRO A 822 -24.11 -8.67 -4.12
N LEU A 823 -24.26 -9.88 -4.65
CA LEU A 823 -24.26 -10.13 -6.10
C LEU A 823 -25.41 -9.39 -6.80
N ASN A 824 -25.06 -8.70 -7.90
CA ASN A 824 -26.00 -7.96 -8.74
C ASN A 824 -25.46 -7.85 -10.17
N ASP A 825 -25.65 -8.91 -10.96
CA ASP A 825 -25.19 -8.99 -12.35
C ASP A 825 -26.36 -9.16 -13.34
N VAL A 826 -26.04 -9.40 -14.62
CA VAL A 826 -27.04 -9.58 -15.68
C VAL A 826 -27.99 -10.73 -15.37
N MET A 827 -27.51 -11.83 -14.78
CA MET A 827 -28.34 -12.97 -14.40
C MET A 827 -29.25 -12.61 -13.21
N THR A 828 -28.74 -11.90 -12.21
CA THR A 828 -29.56 -11.38 -11.10
C THR A 828 -30.72 -10.54 -11.62
N LEU A 829 -30.43 -9.60 -12.53
CA LEU A 829 -31.44 -8.73 -13.13
C LEU A 829 -32.47 -9.49 -13.97
N GLN A 830 -32.06 -10.57 -14.63
CA GLN A 830 -32.97 -11.43 -15.40
C GLN A 830 -33.95 -12.18 -14.50
N LEU A 831 -33.46 -12.88 -13.48
CA LEU A 831 -34.30 -13.60 -12.51
C LEU A 831 -35.29 -12.64 -11.84
N LYS A 832 -34.80 -11.46 -11.43
CA LYS A 832 -35.61 -10.40 -10.82
C LYS A 832 -36.76 -9.93 -11.69
N ARG A 833 -36.61 -9.88 -13.02
CA ARG A 833 -37.69 -9.48 -13.96
C ARG A 833 -38.83 -10.48 -14.02
N THR A 834 -38.52 -11.76 -13.84
CA THR A 834 -39.48 -12.87 -13.91
C THR A 834 -40.07 -13.26 -12.56
N ALA A 835 -39.54 -12.73 -11.46
CA ALA A 835 -40.08 -12.94 -10.11
C ALA A 835 -41.40 -12.18 -9.91
N THR A 836 -42.32 -12.76 -9.16
CA THR A 836 -43.50 -12.06 -8.63
C THR A 836 -43.10 -10.96 -7.64
N ALA A 837 -42.10 -11.23 -6.79
CA ALA A 837 -41.49 -10.24 -5.91
C ALA A 837 -40.02 -10.58 -5.62
N TRP A 838 -39.22 -9.54 -5.35
CA TRP A 838 -37.78 -9.66 -5.09
C TRP A 838 -37.36 -8.77 -3.93
N SER A 839 -36.66 -9.33 -2.94
CA SER A 839 -36.09 -8.61 -1.80
C SER A 839 -34.56 -8.78 -1.75
N ASP A 840 -33.83 -7.69 -1.46
CA ASP A 840 -32.40 -7.73 -1.12
C ASP A 840 -32.29 -7.92 0.40
N ALA A 841 -31.93 -9.14 0.81
CA ALA A 841 -31.95 -9.59 2.19
C ALA A 841 -30.55 -9.65 2.82
N LYS A 842 -29.51 -9.09 2.18
CA LYS A 842 -28.14 -9.17 2.70
C LYS A 842 -27.96 -8.42 4.04
N SER A 843 -28.68 -7.32 4.23
CA SER A 843 -28.49 -6.39 5.35
C SER A 843 -29.52 -6.54 6.47
N ILE A 844 -30.50 -7.42 6.31
CA ILE A 844 -31.52 -7.68 7.34
C ILE A 844 -31.14 -8.90 8.18
N SER A 845 -31.61 -8.96 9.42
CA SER A 845 -31.40 -10.09 10.33
C SER A 845 -32.19 -11.35 9.91
N ASN A 846 -31.80 -12.52 10.40
CA ASN A 846 -32.55 -13.77 10.17
C ASN A 846 -34.01 -13.68 10.66
N ILE A 847 -34.26 -12.88 11.69
CA ILE A 847 -35.60 -12.65 12.25
C ILE A 847 -36.43 -11.76 11.31
N GLU A 848 -35.85 -10.67 10.80
CA GLU A 848 -36.53 -9.79 9.83
C GLU A 848 -36.83 -10.55 8.54
N LEU A 849 -35.87 -11.31 8.02
CA LEU A 849 -36.09 -12.17 6.86
C LEU A 849 -37.24 -13.16 7.08
N ALA A 850 -37.27 -13.86 8.22
CA ALA A 850 -38.34 -14.80 8.52
C ALA A 850 -39.71 -14.10 8.62
N LYS A 851 -39.77 -12.88 9.17
CA LYS A 851 -40.99 -12.07 9.22
C LYS A 851 -41.44 -11.61 7.83
N GLU A 852 -40.52 -11.19 6.97
CA GLU A 852 -40.82 -10.83 5.57
C GLU A 852 -41.39 -12.03 4.80
N ILE A 853 -40.76 -13.21 4.93
CA ILE A 853 -41.22 -14.45 4.30
C ILE A 853 -42.63 -14.81 4.78
N HIS A 854 -42.85 -14.76 6.10
CA HIS A 854 -44.16 -15.07 6.67
C HIS A 854 -45.24 -14.07 6.22
N ALA A 855 -44.93 -12.78 6.18
CA ALA A 855 -45.85 -11.73 5.72
C ALA A 855 -46.21 -11.86 4.23
N ALA A 856 -45.34 -12.45 3.42
CA ALA A 856 -45.62 -12.79 2.02
C ALA A 856 -46.53 -14.04 1.87
N GLU A 857 -46.89 -14.71 2.97
CA GLU A 857 -47.69 -15.94 3.03
C GLU A 857 -47.14 -17.03 2.10
N ILE A 858 -45.82 -17.23 2.11
CA ILE A 858 -45.16 -18.28 1.31
C ILE A 858 -45.70 -19.65 1.73
N ASP A 859 -46.01 -20.48 0.73
CA ASP A 859 -46.50 -21.85 0.92
C ASP A 859 -45.36 -22.84 1.00
N ILE A 860 -44.43 -22.73 0.04
CA ILE A 860 -43.23 -23.55 -0.05
C ILE A 860 -42.01 -22.65 -0.09
N LEU A 861 -41.12 -22.80 0.87
CA LEU A 861 -39.85 -22.06 0.95
C LEU A 861 -38.69 -22.97 0.59
N ILE A 862 -37.86 -22.54 -0.36
CA ILE A 862 -36.75 -23.30 -0.92
C ILE A 862 -35.43 -22.61 -0.56
N ASP A 863 -34.61 -23.31 0.21
CA ASP A 863 -33.21 -22.99 0.42
C ASP A 863 -32.38 -23.48 -0.77
N LEU A 864 -31.63 -22.58 -1.40
CA LEU A 864 -30.73 -22.90 -2.51
C LEU A 864 -29.24 -22.81 -2.12
N SER A 865 -28.93 -22.65 -0.84
CA SER A 865 -27.54 -22.47 -0.37
C SER A 865 -27.10 -23.64 0.52
N GLY A 866 -27.93 -24.07 1.46
CA GLY A 866 -27.55 -25.06 2.47
C GLY A 866 -26.37 -24.58 3.31
N HIS A 867 -25.34 -25.40 3.48
CA HIS A 867 -24.12 -25.04 4.19
C HIS A 867 -23.04 -24.39 3.30
N THR A 868 -23.45 -23.55 2.34
CA THR A 868 -22.52 -22.69 1.58
C THR A 868 -22.58 -21.23 2.06
N ASP A 869 -21.75 -20.38 1.47
CA ASP A 869 -21.62 -18.98 1.87
C ASP A 869 -22.95 -18.22 1.69
N HIS A 870 -23.15 -17.17 2.48
CA HIS A 870 -24.37 -16.34 2.49
C HIS A 870 -25.71 -17.09 2.72
N ASN A 871 -25.71 -18.34 3.17
CA ASN A 871 -26.93 -19.06 3.52
C ASN A 871 -27.74 -18.39 4.66
N ARG A 872 -29.00 -18.78 4.79
CA ARG A 872 -29.92 -18.26 5.81
C ARG A 872 -30.64 -19.35 6.58
N LEU A 873 -30.00 -20.50 6.79
CA LEU A 873 -30.56 -21.65 7.52
C LEU A 873 -31.15 -21.28 8.90
N PRO A 874 -30.59 -20.35 9.70
CA PRO A 874 -31.25 -19.94 10.94
C PRO A 874 -32.65 -19.32 10.72
N ALA A 875 -32.89 -18.62 9.60
CA ALA A 875 -34.23 -18.12 9.28
C ALA A 875 -35.21 -19.27 9.00
N PHE A 876 -34.75 -20.38 8.40
CA PHE A 876 -35.56 -21.59 8.22
C PHE A 876 -35.87 -22.31 9.54
N ALA A 877 -34.97 -22.24 10.52
CA ALA A 877 -35.20 -22.78 11.87
C ALA A 877 -36.34 -22.06 12.63
N LEU A 878 -36.73 -20.85 12.20
CA LEU A 878 -37.92 -20.15 12.71
C LEU A 878 -39.23 -20.64 12.06
N LYS A 879 -39.15 -21.50 11.05
CA LYS A 879 -40.28 -22.05 10.27
C LYS A 879 -41.27 -20.95 9.81
N PRO A 880 -40.87 -20.01 8.93
CA PRO A 880 -41.76 -18.94 8.47
C PRO A 880 -42.82 -19.39 7.45
N ALA A 881 -42.58 -20.49 6.75
CA ALA A 881 -43.48 -21.12 5.78
C ALA A 881 -43.89 -22.54 6.26
N PRO A 882 -45.07 -23.04 5.88
CA PRO A 882 -45.55 -24.35 6.30
C PRO A 882 -44.74 -25.51 5.72
N VAL A 883 -44.29 -25.39 4.46
CA VAL A 883 -43.39 -26.37 3.82
C VAL A 883 -42.05 -25.68 3.51
N SER A 884 -40.96 -26.31 3.93
CA SER A 884 -39.58 -25.86 3.72
C SER A 884 -38.76 -26.98 3.10
N MET A 885 -37.98 -26.67 2.08
CA MET A 885 -37.12 -27.64 1.41
C MET A 885 -35.75 -27.05 1.09
N SER A 886 -34.72 -27.89 1.06
CA SER A 886 -33.40 -27.51 0.54
C SER A 886 -33.15 -28.19 -0.80
N PHE A 887 -32.55 -27.45 -1.73
CA PHE A 887 -32.26 -27.93 -3.07
C PHE A 887 -30.91 -27.41 -3.57
N ILE A 888 -30.11 -28.33 -4.11
CA ILE A 888 -28.94 -28.16 -4.98
C ILE A 888 -27.69 -27.41 -4.46
N GLY A 889 -27.84 -26.42 -3.60
CA GLY A 889 -26.71 -25.56 -3.17
C GLY A 889 -25.63 -26.29 -2.37
N TYR A 890 -26.05 -27.23 -1.53
CA TYR A 890 -25.17 -28.00 -0.66
C TYR A 890 -25.45 -29.50 -0.80
N PRO A 891 -24.41 -30.34 -1.03
CA PRO A 891 -24.62 -31.76 -1.24
C PRO A 891 -24.67 -32.55 0.07
N GLY A 892 -25.65 -32.24 0.93
CA GLY A 892 -25.89 -32.93 2.20
C GLY A 892 -27.13 -32.42 2.93
N THR A 893 -27.39 -32.96 4.13
CA THR A 893 -28.47 -32.47 5.01
C THR A 893 -28.19 -31.05 5.50
N THR A 894 -29.24 -30.28 5.79
CA THR A 894 -29.13 -29.01 6.54
C THR A 894 -29.00 -29.23 8.05
N GLY A 895 -29.30 -30.46 8.51
CA GLY A 895 -29.33 -30.85 9.92
C GLY A 895 -30.52 -30.29 10.70
N LEU A 896 -31.34 -29.41 10.12
CA LEU A 896 -32.49 -28.80 10.77
C LEU A 896 -33.65 -29.79 10.88
N SER A 897 -34.26 -29.86 12.07
CA SER A 897 -35.53 -30.58 12.25
C SER A 897 -36.74 -29.84 11.65
N GLU A 898 -36.59 -28.53 11.42
CA GLU A 898 -37.63 -27.66 10.87
C GLU A 898 -37.61 -27.63 9.32
N MET A 899 -36.60 -28.21 8.68
CA MET A 899 -36.56 -28.39 7.22
C MET A 899 -37.27 -29.70 6.88
N ASP A 900 -38.27 -29.64 5.99
CA ASP A 900 -39.12 -30.82 5.72
C ASP A 900 -38.47 -31.75 4.69
N TYR A 901 -37.90 -31.18 3.62
CA TYR A 901 -37.42 -31.97 2.49
C TYR A 901 -36.01 -31.58 2.03
N VAL A 902 -35.28 -32.56 1.49
CA VAL A 902 -34.15 -32.33 0.58
C VAL A 902 -34.46 -32.97 -0.77
N ILE A 903 -34.36 -32.18 -1.84
CA ILE A 903 -34.54 -32.67 -3.20
C ILE A 903 -33.21 -33.22 -3.71
N VAL A 904 -33.20 -34.49 -4.10
CA VAL A 904 -32.05 -35.21 -4.66
C VAL A 904 -32.37 -35.73 -6.06
N HIS A 905 -31.37 -35.78 -6.93
CA HIS A 905 -31.52 -36.37 -8.26
C HIS A 905 -31.78 -37.88 -8.14
N ASN A 906 -32.77 -38.41 -8.86
CA ASN A 906 -33.18 -39.82 -8.73
C ASN A 906 -32.09 -40.84 -9.10
N LYS A 907 -31.15 -40.48 -9.98
CA LYS A 907 -29.97 -41.30 -10.33
C LYS A 907 -28.80 -41.22 -9.33
N LEU A 908 -28.85 -40.40 -8.27
CA LEU A 908 -27.77 -40.35 -7.27
C LEU A 908 -27.65 -41.64 -6.48
N ALA A 909 -28.78 -42.17 -6.04
CA ALA A 909 -28.89 -43.32 -5.16
C ALA A 909 -30.28 -43.94 -5.30
N GLN A 910 -30.37 -45.23 -4.98
CA GLN A 910 -31.66 -45.90 -4.82
C GLN A 910 -32.31 -45.45 -3.50
N PRO A 911 -33.65 -45.29 -3.44
CA PRO A 911 -34.36 -45.05 -2.20
C PRO A 911 -34.00 -46.09 -1.12
N GLY A 912 -33.73 -45.63 0.09
CA GLY A 912 -33.28 -46.42 1.24
C GLY A 912 -31.77 -46.34 1.54
N LEU A 913 -30.95 -45.84 0.62
CA LEU A 913 -29.50 -45.77 0.80
C LEU A 913 -29.04 -44.57 1.66
N LEU A 914 -29.65 -43.40 1.48
CA LEU A 914 -29.13 -42.14 2.01
C LEU A 914 -29.92 -41.60 3.21
N GLU A 915 -31.15 -42.05 3.41
CA GLU A 915 -32.16 -41.48 4.32
C GLU A 915 -31.67 -41.41 5.77
N LYS A 916 -30.83 -42.37 6.20
CA LYS A 916 -30.24 -42.37 7.55
C LYS A 916 -29.24 -41.23 7.81
N GLN A 917 -28.85 -40.51 6.75
CA GLN A 917 -27.90 -39.40 6.78
C GLN A 917 -28.59 -38.03 6.68
N PHE A 918 -29.92 -37.98 6.75
CA PHE A 918 -30.70 -36.74 6.64
C PHE A 918 -31.64 -36.56 7.83
N THR A 919 -31.86 -35.30 8.23
CA THR A 919 -32.94 -34.95 9.15
C THR A 919 -34.25 -34.70 8.41
N GLU A 920 -34.15 -34.37 7.13
CA GLU A 920 -35.23 -34.12 6.20
C GLU A 920 -35.68 -35.39 5.48
N GLU A 921 -36.91 -35.38 5.00
CA GLU A 921 -37.40 -36.40 4.08
C GLU A 921 -36.80 -36.21 2.67
N LEU A 922 -36.39 -37.30 2.02
CA LEU A 922 -35.79 -37.21 0.69
C LEU A 922 -36.85 -37.25 -0.41
N ILE A 923 -36.75 -36.31 -1.36
CA ILE A 923 -37.51 -36.34 -2.61
C ILE A 923 -36.56 -36.72 -3.74
N TYR A 924 -36.80 -37.87 -4.36
CA TYR A 924 -36.03 -38.32 -5.52
C TYR A 924 -36.69 -37.79 -6.80
N MET A 925 -36.12 -36.74 -7.37
CA MET A 925 -36.65 -36.02 -8.53
C MET A 925 -35.80 -36.32 -9.78
N PRO A 926 -36.40 -36.79 -10.89
CA PRO A 926 -35.75 -36.81 -12.21
C PRO A 926 -35.54 -35.39 -12.73
N PHE A 927 -34.50 -35.18 -13.54
CA PHE A 927 -34.25 -33.88 -14.17
C PHE A 927 -34.55 -34.02 -15.66
N SER A 928 -35.51 -33.25 -16.18
CA SER A 928 -35.81 -33.23 -17.61
C SER A 928 -34.63 -32.68 -18.42
N LYS A 929 -33.87 -31.75 -17.83
CA LYS A 929 -32.62 -31.24 -18.37
C LYS A 929 -31.62 -30.97 -17.24
N GLN A 930 -30.63 -31.85 -17.08
CA GLN A 930 -29.63 -31.75 -16.02
C GLN A 930 -28.55 -30.69 -16.29
N PHE A 931 -28.26 -30.41 -17.56
CA PHE A 931 -27.19 -29.53 -17.98
C PHE A 931 -27.58 -28.80 -19.27
N GLU A 932 -27.32 -27.50 -19.33
CA GLU A 932 -27.49 -26.68 -20.53
C GLU A 932 -26.17 -26.63 -21.31
N PRO A 933 -26.13 -27.15 -22.55
CA PRO A 933 -24.95 -27.05 -23.40
C PRO A 933 -24.55 -25.60 -23.71
N VAL A 934 -23.28 -25.37 -24.03
CA VAL A 934 -22.81 -24.05 -24.45
C VAL A 934 -23.04 -23.89 -25.95
N ASP A 935 -23.87 -22.91 -26.32
CA ASP A 935 -24.00 -22.43 -27.69
C ASP A 935 -22.60 -21.98 -28.16
N ASN A 936 -21.99 -22.71 -29.10
CA ASN A 936 -20.59 -22.56 -29.59
C ASN A 936 -19.49 -23.32 -28.83
N ALA A 937 -19.78 -24.48 -28.22
CA ALA A 937 -18.73 -25.39 -27.79
C ALA A 937 -17.83 -25.84 -28.98
N PRO A 938 -16.50 -26.01 -28.79
CA PRO A 938 -15.58 -26.48 -29.83
C PRO A 938 -15.99 -27.83 -30.42
N ASP A 939 -15.56 -28.14 -31.64
CA ASP A 939 -15.81 -29.46 -32.24
C ASP A 939 -15.13 -30.58 -31.43
N ILE A 940 -15.79 -31.73 -31.35
CA ILE A 940 -15.22 -32.94 -30.75
C ILE A 940 -14.26 -33.56 -31.78
N LYS A 941 -12.99 -33.71 -31.41
CA LYS A 941 -11.97 -34.38 -32.22
C LYS A 941 -11.93 -35.89 -31.91
N PRO A 942 -11.35 -36.72 -32.80
CA PRO A 942 -11.07 -38.13 -32.49
C PRO A 942 -10.26 -38.30 -31.22
N LEU A 943 -10.32 -39.49 -30.61
CA LEU A 943 -9.64 -39.82 -29.37
C LEU A 943 -8.12 -39.53 -29.47
N PRO A 944 -7.55 -38.68 -28.59
CA PRO A 944 -6.14 -38.27 -28.66
C PRO A 944 -5.13 -39.41 -28.65
N ALA A 945 -5.37 -40.48 -27.90
CA ALA A 945 -4.49 -41.64 -27.84
C ALA A 945 -4.24 -42.31 -29.21
N LEU A 946 -5.17 -42.17 -30.17
CA LEU A 946 -5.03 -42.73 -31.52
C LEU A 946 -3.94 -42.05 -32.35
N SER A 947 -3.58 -40.81 -32.03
CA SER A 947 -2.55 -40.02 -32.74
C SER A 947 -1.32 -39.73 -31.90
N ASN A 948 -1.47 -39.56 -30.58
CA ASN A 948 -0.39 -39.16 -29.68
C ASN A 948 0.59 -40.30 -29.34
N GLY A 949 0.16 -41.56 -29.44
CA GLY A 949 0.96 -42.72 -29.05
C GLY A 949 1.05 -42.96 -27.54
N TYR A 950 0.30 -42.21 -26.73
CA TYR A 950 0.16 -42.38 -25.29
C TYR A 950 -1.27 -42.05 -24.85
N PHE A 951 -1.67 -42.59 -23.69
CA PHE A 951 -2.97 -42.32 -23.07
C PHE A 951 -2.89 -41.12 -22.11
N THR A 952 -3.89 -40.25 -22.13
CA THR A 952 -3.97 -39.03 -21.34
C THR A 952 -5.18 -39.07 -20.41
N TYR A 953 -4.91 -39.29 -19.13
CA TYR A 953 -5.86 -39.03 -18.06
C TYR A 953 -5.93 -37.54 -17.79
N ALA A 954 -7.05 -37.03 -17.28
CA ALA A 954 -7.10 -35.68 -16.76
C ALA A 954 -8.05 -35.50 -15.58
N SER A 955 -7.88 -34.40 -14.85
CA SER A 955 -8.90 -33.90 -13.94
C SER A 955 -8.95 -32.38 -14.02
N PHE A 956 -10.16 -31.85 -14.21
CA PHE A 956 -10.41 -30.41 -14.25
C PHE A 956 -11.23 -29.93 -13.04
N ASN A 957 -11.26 -30.74 -11.98
CA ASN A 957 -11.85 -30.36 -10.72
C ASN A 957 -11.04 -29.21 -10.08
N ARG A 958 -11.71 -28.43 -9.23
CA ARG A 958 -11.03 -27.37 -8.47
C ARG A 958 -9.98 -27.99 -7.54
N PRO A 959 -8.81 -27.36 -7.34
CA PRO A 959 -7.78 -27.90 -6.46
C PRO A 959 -8.24 -28.17 -5.03
N SER A 960 -9.28 -27.47 -4.55
CA SER A 960 -9.90 -27.73 -3.26
C SER A 960 -10.47 -29.15 -3.07
N LYS A 961 -10.72 -29.87 -4.17
CA LYS A 961 -11.17 -31.28 -4.17
C LYS A 961 -10.01 -32.27 -4.25
N LEU A 962 -8.79 -31.80 -4.51
CA LEU A 962 -7.60 -32.62 -4.55
C LEU A 962 -7.10 -32.80 -3.11
N ASN A 963 -7.15 -34.04 -2.62
CA ASN A 963 -6.54 -34.43 -1.36
C ASN A 963 -5.48 -35.51 -1.62
N ASP A 964 -4.73 -35.87 -0.59
CA ASP A 964 -3.63 -36.82 -0.72
C ASP A 964 -4.11 -38.21 -1.15
N VAL A 965 -5.30 -38.65 -0.74
CA VAL A 965 -5.87 -39.96 -1.15
C VAL A 965 -6.16 -39.98 -2.66
N VAL A 966 -6.71 -38.90 -3.20
CA VAL A 966 -6.97 -38.76 -4.65
C VAL A 966 -5.65 -38.77 -5.44
N LEU A 967 -4.70 -37.94 -5.04
CA LEU A 967 -3.43 -37.81 -5.75
C LEU A 967 -2.60 -39.10 -5.65
N GLU A 968 -2.59 -39.77 -4.50
CA GLU A 968 -1.93 -41.07 -4.32
C GLU A 968 -2.59 -42.16 -5.21
N THR A 969 -3.92 -42.15 -5.33
CA THR A 969 -4.64 -43.06 -6.22
C THR A 969 -4.25 -42.83 -7.69
N TRP A 970 -4.16 -41.57 -8.12
CA TRP A 970 -3.71 -41.25 -9.47
C TRP A 970 -2.23 -41.59 -9.69
N ALA A 971 -1.38 -41.43 -8.67
CA ALA A 971 0.00 -41.89 -8.72
C ALA A 971 0.10 -43.42 -8.91
N LYS A 972 -0.77 -44.21 -8.27
CA LYS A 972 -0.86 -45.67 -8.50
C LYS A 972 -1.21 -46.00 -9.95
N ILE A 973 -2.11 -45.25 -10.59
CA ILE A 973 -2.45 -45.42 -12.00
C ILE A 973 -1.23 -45.11 -12.89
N LEU A 974 -0.59 -43.96 -12.67
CA LEU A 974 0.54 -43.51 -13.50
C LEU A 974 1.79 -44.36 -13.34
N THR A 975 2.06 -44.89 -12.15
CA THR A 975 3.18 -45.80 -11.90
C THR A 975 2.96 -47.17 -12.55
N ALA A 976 1.71 -47.63 -12.63
CA ALA A 976 1.34 -48.84 -13.37
C ALA A 976 1.37 -48.66 -14.91
N GLN A 977 1.29 -47.41 -15.41
CA GLN A 977 1.34 -47.08 -16.84
C GLN A 977 2.34 -45.92 -17.12
N PRO A 978 3.66 -46.20 -17.21
CA PRO A 978 4.70 -45.18 -17.31
C PRO A 978 4.61 -44.26 -18.55
N ASP A 979 3.99 -44.76 -19.62
CA ASP A 979 3.81 -43.99 -20.86
C ASP A 979 2.60 -43.04 -20.78
N ALA A 980 1.68 -43.24 -19.84
CA ALA A 980 0.51 -42.37 -19.69
C ALA A 980 0.89 -40.98 -19.19
N ARG A 981 0.00 -40.02 -19.44
CA ARG A 981 0.07 -38.64 -18.96
C ARG A 981 -1.16 -38.33 -18.09
N LEU A 982 -1.00 -37.40 -17.15
CA LEU A 982 -2.07 -36.83 -16.34
C LEU A 982 -2.07 -35.31 -16.49
N LEU A 983 -3.16 -34.78 -17.02
CA LEU A 983 -3.41 -33.35 -17.10
C LEU A 983 -4.25 -32.90 -15.91
N ILE A 984 -3.70 -32.06 -15.04
CA ILE A 984 -4.43 -31.40 -13.96
C ILE A 984 -4.68 -29.94 -14.35
N GLY A 985 -5.95 -29.58 -14.56
CA GLY A 985 -6.36 -28.22 -14.89
C GLY A 985 -6.85 -27.42 -13.67
N PHE A 986 -7.26 -26.17 -13.91
CA PHE A 986 -7.77 -25.25 -12.88
C PHE A 986 -6.75 -24.91 -11.77
N MET A 987 -5.45 -24.95 -12.08
CA MET A 987 -4.41 -24.60 -11.12
C MET A 987 -4.39 -23.10 -10.81
N LEU A 988 -4.20 -22.75 -9.53
CA LEU A 988 -4.30 -21.37 -9.02
C LEU A 988 -2.94 -20.63 -8.89
N GLY A 989 -1.83 -21.26 -9.30
CA GLY A 989 -0.50 -20.64 -9.31
C GLY A 989 0.65 -21.65 -9.20
N SER A 990 1.89 -21.15 -9.32
CA SER A 990 3.11 -21.95 -9.36
C SER A 990 3.40 -22.71 -8.07
N ASP A 991 3.10 -22.13 -6.90
CA ASP A 991 3.43 -22.74 -5.60
C ASP A 991 2.63 -24.02 -5.36
N LEU A 992 1.33 -23.99 -5.67
CA LEU A 992 0.46 -25.16 -5.57
C LEU A 992 0.86 -26.24 -6.60
N ILE A 993 1.23 -25.82 -7.82
CA ILE A 993 1.76 -26.74 -8.84
C ILE A 993 3.01 -27.44 -8.34
N ALA A 994 3.96 -26.69 -7.77
CA ALA A 994 5.20 -27.24 -7.22
C ALA A 994 4.92 -28.22 -6.06
N GLU A 995 3.98 -27.90 -5.16
CA GLU A 995 3.58 -28.78 -4.07
C GLU A 995 3.02 -30.12 -4.57
N ILE A 996 2.02 -30.08 -5.47
CA ILE A 996 1.42 -31.29 -6.04
C ILE A 996 2.45 -32.09 -6.83
N ASN A 997 3.26 -31.43 -7.66
CA ASN A 997 4.32 -32.07 -8.41
C ASN A 997 5.29 -32.83 -7.49
N ASN A 998 5.75 -32.20 -6.41
CA ASN A 998 6.67 -32.83 -5.45
C ASN A 998 6.04 -34.05 -4.76
N LYS A 999 4.75 -33.99 -4.39
CA LYS A 999 4.03 -35.15 -3.82
C LYS A 999 3.97 -36.31 -4.81
N MET A 1000 3.55 -36.05 -6.05
CA MET A 1000 3.43 -37.07 -7.10
C MET A 1000 4.77 -37.72 -7.45
N LEU A 1001 5.84 -36.93 -7.56
CA LEU A 1001 7.20 -37.47 -7.77
C LEU A 1001 7.66 -38.32 -6.58
N GLY A 1002 7.33 -37.91 -5.35
CA GLY A 1002 7.61 -38.68 -4.13
C GLY A 1002 6.93 -40.04 -4.10
N TRP A 1003 5.78 -40.20 -4.77
CA TRP A 1003 5.08 -41.48 -4.95
C TRP A 1003 5.52 -42.27 -6.20
N GLY A 1004 6.55 -41.81 -6.91
CA GLY A 1004 7.16 -42.54 -8.03
C GLY A 1004 6.63 -42.20 -9.41
N VAL A 1005 5.77 -41.17 -9.55
CA VAL A 1005 5.36 -40.66 -10.87
C VAL A 1005 6.54 -39.98 -11.55
N LEU A 1006 6.69 -40.16 -12.86
CA LEU A 1006 7.78 -39.54 -13.61
C LEU A 1006 7.44 -38.08 -13.99
N PRO A 1007 8.40 -37.14 -13.99
CA PRO A 1007 8.13 -35.73 -14.29
C PRO A 1007 7.42 -35.49 -15.61
N GLN A 1008 7.79 -36.25 -16.66
CA GLN A 1008 7.17 -36.15 -17.97
C GLN A 1008 5.70 -36.61 -18.02
N GLN A 1009 5.20 -37.29 -16.98
CA GLN A 1009 3.81 -37.74 -16.91
C GLN A 1009 2.84 -36.63 -16.49
N LEU A 1010 3.33 -35.56 -15.86
CA LEU A 1010 2.47 -34.53 -15.26
C LEU A 1010 2.37 -33.30 -16.15
N ILE A 1011 1.13 -32.88 -16.43
CA ILE A 1011 0.82 -31.68 -17.20
C ILE A 1011 -0.09 -30.80 -16.34
N PHE A 1012 0.34 -29.57 -16.05
CA PHE A 1012 -0.46 -28.61 -15.31
C PHE A 1012 -0.98 -27.51 -16.24
N ARG A 1013 -2.24 -27.09 -16.02
CA ARG A 1013 -2.86 -25.95 -16.71
C ARG A 1013 -3.55 -25.04 -15.70
N GLU A 1014 -3.29 -23.75 -15.82
CA GLU A 1014 -3.96 -22.73 -15.02
C GLU A 1014 -5.42 -22.54 -15.43
N ARG A 1015 -6.18 -21.82 -14.61
CA ARG A 1015 -7.55 -21.44 -14.93
C ARG A 1015 -7.59 -20.57 -16.20
N THR A 1016 -8.48 -20.92 -17.13
CA THR A 1016 -8.63 -20.25 -18.44
C THR A 1016 -10.09 -19.90 -18.73
N GLN A 1017 -10.36 -19.24 -19.86
CA GLN A 1017 -11.71 -18.93 -20.34
C GLN A 1017 -12.46 -20.19 -20.75
N LEU A 1018 -13.80 -20.15 -20.73
CA LEU A 1018 -14.66 -21.31 -20.95
C LEU A 1018 -14.38 -22.01 -22.29
N SER A 1019 -14.19 -21.29 -23.39
CA SER A 1019 -13.93 -21.90 -24.71
C SER A 1019 -12.61 -22.69 -24.74
N THR A 1020 -11.54 -22.13 -24.21
CA THR A 1020 -10.23 -22.80 -24.09
C THR A 1020 -10.32 -23.99 -23.14
N TYR A 1021 -11.04 -23.84 -22.02
CA TYR A 1021 -11.30 -24.92 -21.08
C TYR A 1021 -12.05 -26.09 -21.75
N LEU A 1022 -13.04 -25.81 -22.60
CA LEU A 1022 -13.74 -26.85 -23.34
C LEU A 1022 -12.83 -27.52 -24.37
N ASP A 1023 -12.03 -26.75 -25.14
CA ASP A 1023 -11.13 -27.32 -26.14
C ASP A 1023 -10.02 -28.19 -25.52
N MET A 1024 -9.60 -27.92 -24.28
CA MET A 1024 -8.65 -28.79 -23.56
C MET A 1024 -9.13 -30.24 -23.42
N HIS A 1025 -10.45 -30.49 -23.47
CA HIS A 1025 -10.99 -31.87 -23.46
C HIS A 1025 -10.62 -32.64 -24.74
N ASN A 1026 -10.24 -31.94 -25.82
CA ASN A 1026 -9.67 -32.54 -27.03
C ASN A 1026 -8.22 -33.01 -26.88
N GLU A 1027 -7.61 -32.85 -25.70
CA GLU A 1027 -6.30 -33.42 -25.36
C GLU A 1027 -6.42 -34.64 -24.43
N VAL A 1028 -7.64 -35.00 -24.01
CA VAL A 1028 -7.91 -35.97 -22.93
C VAL A 1028 -8.67 -37.19 -23.44
N ASP A 1029 -8.25 -38.37 -22.98
CA ASP A 1029 -8.89 -39.65 -23.30
C ASP A 1029 -9.92 -40.09 -22.23
N LEU A 1030 -9.61 -39.88 -20.95
CA LEU A 1030 -10.49 -40.23 -19.82
C LEU A 1030 -10.32 -39.21 -18.68
N LEU A 1031 -11.44 -38.73 -18.11
CA LEU A 1031 -11.39 -37.97 -16.87
C LEU A 1031 -11.38 -38.87 -15.64
N LEU A 1032 -10.60 -38.45 -14.65
CA LEU A 1032 -10.54 -39.02 -13.31
C LEU A 1032 -11.25 -38.06 -12.34
N ASP A 1033 -12.35 -38.51 -11.76
CA ASP A 1033 -13.04 -37.73 -10.73
C ASP A 1033 -12.31 -37.73 -9.39
N CYS A 1034 -12.59 -36.72 -8.56
CA CYS A 1034 -12.10 -36.62 -7.19
C CYS A 1034 -13.06 -37.31 -6.21
N PHE A 1035 -12.57 -37.68 -5.03
CA PHE A 1035 -13.38 -38.23 -3.94
C PHE A 1035 -12.78 -37.83 -2.57
N PRO A 1036 -13.59 -37.68 -1.51
CA PRO A 1036 -15.03 -37.92 -1.45
C PRO A 1036 -15.87 -36.82 -2.14
N TYR A 1037 -15.29 -35.67 -2.48
CA TYR A 1037 -16.02 -34.61 -3.18
C TYR A 1037 -15.90 -34.76 -4.71
N THR A 1038 -16.96 -35.29 -5.33
CA THR A 1038 -17.04 -35.57 -6.79
C THR A 1038 -17.29 -34.32 -7.65
N GLY A 1039 -17.07 -34.45 -8.95
CA GLY A 1039 -17.34 -33.45 -9.97
C GLY A 1039 -18.83 -33.39 -10.33
N GLY A 1040 -19.40 -32.18 -10.32
CA GLY A 1040 -20.74 -31.90 -10.83
C GLY A 1040 -20.67 -31.28 -12.22
N THR A 1041 -20.62 -29.94 -12.28
CA THR A 1041 -20.56 -29.18 -13.54
C THR A 1041 -19.35 -29.54 -14.41
N THR A 1042 -18.19 -29.78 -13.81
CA THR A 1042 -16.98 -30.21 -14.54
C THR A 1042 -17.23 -31.51 -15.32
N THR A 1043 -17.93 -32.47 -14.71
CA THR A 1043 -18.25 -33.76 -15.29
C THR A 1043 -19.25 -33.60 -16.46
N ASN A 1044 -20.23 -32.72 -16.32
CA ASN A 1044 -21.17 -32.43 -17.41
C ASN A 1044 -20.52 -31.77 -18.63
N TYR A 1045 -19.58 -30.83 -18.42
CA TYR A 1045 -18.79 -30.27 -19.52
C TYR A 1045 -17.94 -31.32 -20.24
N ALA A 1046 -17.39 -32.27 -19.49
CA ALA A 1046 -16.60 -33.36 -20.05
C ALA A 1046 -17.44 -34.28 -20.93
N LEU A 1047 -18.60 -34.71 -20.43
CA LEU A 1047 -19.58 -35.49 -21.20
C LEU A 1047 -20.00 -34.74 -22.47
N TRP A 1048 -20.24 -33.43 -22.39
CA TRP A 1048 -20.57 -32.59 -23.55
C TRP A 1048 -19.45 -32.51 -24.60
N MET A 1049 -18.20 -32.64 -24.17
CA MET A 1049 -17.01 -32.72 -25.03
C MET A 1049 -16.63 -34.16 -25.41
N GLY A 1050 -17.47 -35.15 -25.09
CA GLY A 1050 -17.24 -36.55 -25.43
C GLY A 1050 -16.22 -37.28 -24.55
N VAL A 1051 -15.88 -36.75 -23.39
CA VAL A 1051 -14.93 -37.38 -22.46
C VAL A 1051 -15.69 -38.01 -21.29
N PRO A 1052 -15.72 -39.34 -21.16
CA PRO A 1052 -16.32 -39.97 -19.99
C PRO A 1052 -15.45 -39.73 -18.74
N THR A 1053 -16.10 -39.80 -17.57
CA THR A 1053 -15.43 -39.58 -16.27
C THR A 1053 -15.56 -40.83 -15.41
N LEU A 1054 -14.43 -41.39 -15.00
CA LEU A 1054 -14.39 -42.47 -14.01
C LEU A 1054 -14.64 -41.88 -12.61
N THR A 1055 -15.70 -42.34 -11.95
CA THR A 1055 -16.15 -41.80 -10.65
C THR A 1055 -16.29 -42.90 -9.60
N LEU A 1056 -15.88 -42.59 -8.36
CA LEU A 1056 -16.06 -43.46 -7.20
C LEU A 1056 -17.41 -43.16 -6.55
N ALA A 1057 -18.28 -44.16 -6.46
CA ALA A 1057 -19.58 -44.10 -5.80
C ALA A 1057 -19.42 -44.30 -4.30
N GLY A 1058 -19.12 -43.21 -3.57
CA GLY A 1058 -18.98 -43.26 -2.12
C GLY A 1058 -20.33 -43.37 -1.37
N GLU A 1059 -20.25 -43.35 -0.04
CA GLU A 1059 -21.38 -43.59 0.87
C GLU A 1059 -22.24 -42.35 1.16
N THR A 1060 -21.74 -41.15 0.85
CA THR A 1060 -22.43 -39.86 1.15
C THR A 1060 -22.94 -39.19 -0.12
N LEU A 1061 -23.93 -38.28 -0.02
CA LEU A 1061 -24.48 -37.56 -1.17
C LEU A 1061 -23.39 -36.82 -1.99
N VAL A 1062 -22.45 -36.14 -1.32
CA VAL A 1062 -21.35 -35.40 -1.96
C VAL A 1062 -20.42 -36.28 -2.81
N SER A 1063 -20.33 -37.56 -2.47
CA SER A 1063 -19.53 -38.56 -3.19
C SER A 1063 -20.25 -39.23 -4.35
N ARG A 1064 -21.44 -38.74 -4.72
CA ARG A 1064 -22.28 -39.39 -5.74
C ARG A 1064 -22.73 -38.50 -6.88
N GLN A 1065 -22.35 -37.21 -6.92
CA GLN A 1065 -22.72 -36.33 -8.05
C GLN A 1065 -22.23 -36.89 -9.39
N GLY A 1066 -20.99 -37.41 -9.42
CA GLY A 1066 -20.46 -38.12 -10.59
C GLY A 1066 -21.31 -39.32 -11.01
N VAL A 1067 -21.85 -40.07 -10.04
CA VAL A 1067 -22.74 -41.23 -10.29
C VAL A 1067 -23.99 -40.80 -11.05
N ALA A 1068 -24.67 -39.75 -10.56
CA ALA A 1068 -25.86 -39.24 -11.25
C ALA A 1068 -25.55 -38.80 -12.68
N ASN A 1069 -24.44 -38.09 -12.90
CA ASN A 1069 -24.03 -37.66 -14.25
C ASN A 1069 -23.78 -38.86 -15.19
N MET A 1070 -23.10 -39.91 -14.73
CA MET A 1070 -22.82 -41.09 -15.57
C MET A 1070 -24.09 -41.91 -15.84
N CYS A 1071 -24.83 -42.27 -14.79
CA CYS A 1071 -26.02 -43.10 -14.90
C CYS A 1071 -27.15 -42.42 -15.69
N GLN A 1072 -27.25 -41.08 -15.66
CA GLN A 1072 -28.25 -40.35 -16.46
C GLN A 1072 -28.12 -40.62 -17.95
N PHE A 1073 -26.89 -40.84 -18.45
CA PHE A 1073 -26.62 -41.11 -19.86
C PHE A 1073 -26.28 -42.58 -20.13
N GLY A 1074 -26.61 -43.48 -19.20
CA GLY A 1074 -26.37 -44.93 -19.34
C GLY A 1074 -24.89 -45.30 -19.46
N LEU A 1075 -24.05 -44.69 -18.61
CA LEU A 1075 -22.61 -44.93 -18.51
C LEU A 1075 -22.24 -45.57 -17.16
N ASP A 1076 -23.08 -46.47 -16.67
CA ASP A 1076 -22.95 -47.15 -15.39
C ASP A 1076 -21.59 -47.86 -15.21
N GLU A 1077 -20.96 -48.29 -16.31
CA GLU A 1077 -19.65 -48.94 -16.30
C GLU A 1077 -18.47 -48.03 -15.89
N PHE A 1078 -18.68 -46.72 -15.89
CA PHE A 1078 -17.72 -45.70 -15.41
C PHE A 1078 -17.91 -45.35 -13.93
N VAL A 1079 -18.82 -46.05 -13.25
CA VAL A 1079 -19.05 -45.93 -11.81
C VAL A 1079 -18.45 -47.13 -11.08
N VAL A 1080 -17.56 -46.87 -10.12
CA VAL A 1080 -16.88 -47.90 -9.32
C VAL A 1080 -17.18 -47.74 -7.83
N ASN A 1081 -16.98 -48.78 -7.03
CA ASN A 1081 -17.37 -48.78 -5.60
C ASN A 1081 -16.17 -48.87 -4.64
N SER A 1082 -14.93 -48.96 -5.16
CA SER A 1082 -13.72 -48.95 -4.34
C SER A 1082 -12.54 -48.29 -5.06
N ILE A 1083 -11.54 -47.85 -4.30
CA ILE A 1083 -10.30 -47.28 -4.85
C ILE A 1083 -9.55 -48.33 -5.69
N ASP A 1084 -9.52 -49.59 -5.28
CA ASP A 1084 -8.87 -50.66 -6.04
C ASP A 1084 -9.55 -50.86 -7.40
N GLU A 1085 -10.90 -50.93 -7.40
CA GLU A 1085 -11.68 -51.00 -8.64
C GLU A 1085 -11.48 -49.75 -9.52
N TYR A 1086 -11.33 -48.57 -8.91
CA TYR A 1086 -11.02 -47.33 -9.63
C TYR A 1086 -9.69 -47.43 -10.40
N VAL A 1087 -8.62 -47.92 -9.75
CA VAL A 1087 -7.33 -48.12 -10.41
C VAL A 1087 -7.43 -49.18 -11.51
N GLU A 1088 -8.07 -50.32 -11.23
CA GLU A 1088 -8.25 -51.40 -12.19
C GLU A 1088 -9.02 -50.95 -13.44
N LYS A 1089 -10.12 -50.21 -13.25
CA LYS A 1089 -10.96 -49.69 -14.34
C LYS A 1089 -10.24 -48.62 -15.15
N ALA A 1090 -9.50 -47.72 -14.51
CA ALA A 1090 -8.70 -46.73 -15.23
C ALA A 1090 -7.69 -47.38 -16.19
N LEU A 1091 -7.04 -48.47 -15.75
CA LEU A 1091 -6.09 -49.25 -16.55
C LEU A 1091 -6.75 -50.16 -17.59
N ALA A 1092 -7.99 -50.60 -17.34
CA ALA A 1092 -8.76 -51.38 -18.29
C ALA A 1092 -9.25 -50.50 -19.46
N PHE A 1093 -9.80 -49.31 -19.16
CA PHE A 1093 -10.28 -48.38 -20.18
C PHE A 1093 -9.16 -47.86 -21.07
N SER A 1094 -7.93 -47.70 -20.56
CA SER A 1094 -6.79 -47.28 -21.38
C SER A 1094 -6.37 -48.29 -22.46
N LYS A 1095 -6.92 -49.51 -22.43
CA LYS A 1095 -6.68 -50.56 -23.43
C LYS A 1095 -7.79 -50.65 -24.49
N ASP A 1096 -8.95 -50.03 -24.27
CA ASP A 1096 -10.08 -50.08 -25.21
C ASP A 1096 -10.32 -48.71 -25.87
N LEU A 1097 -9.36 -48.30 -26.70
CA LEU A 1097 -9.40 -47.02 -27.41
C LEU A 1097 -10.58 -46.93 -28.39
N LYS A 1098 -11.02 -48.06 -28.94
CA LYS A 1098 -12.14 -48.09 -29.90
C LYS A 1098 -13.45 -47.71 -29.22
N MET A 1099 -13.73 -48.30 -28.06
CA MET A 1099 -14.91 -47.97 -27.27
C MET A 1099 -14.92 -46.49 -26.86
N LEU A 1100 -13.78 -45.97 -26.37
CA LEU A 1100 -13.69 -44.56 -25.97
C LEU A 1100 -13.86 -43.59 -27.14
N ASP A 1101 -13.30 -43.88 -28.32
CA ASP A 1101 -13.46 -43.06 -29.53
C ASP A 1101 -14.91 -43.07 -30.05
N ASP A 1102 -15.56 -44.23 -30.05
CA ASP A 1102 -16.98 -44.35 -30.43
C ASP A 1102 -17.90 -43.62 -29.46
N LEU A 1103 -17.64 -43.75 -28.16
CA LEU A 1103 -18.38 -43.02 -27.14
C LEU A 1103 -18.21 -41.51 -27.34
N ARG A 1104 -16.95 -41.05 -27.46
CA ARG A 1104 -16.61 -39.65 -27.68
C ARG A 1104 -17.33 -39.03 -28.87
N ALA A 1105 -17.35 -39.72 -30.01
CA ALA A 1105 -18.01 -39.24 -31.22
C ALA A 1105 -19.55 -39.15 -31.10
N THR A 1106 -20.15 -39.90 -30.17
CA THR A 1106 -21.62 -40.03 -30.06
C THR A 1106 -22.23 -39.33 -28.84
N MET A 1107 -21.42 -38.85 -27.89
CA MET A 1107 -21.92 -38.29 -26.62
C MET A 1107 -22.89 -37.12 -26.77
N ARG A 1108 -22.65 -36.17 -27.68
CA ARG A 1108 -23.58 -35.03 -27.88
C ARG A 1108 -24.96 -35.50 -28.31
N VAL A 1109 -25.01 -36.39 -29.31
CA VAL A 1109 -26.24 -37.00 -29.80
C VAL A 1109 -26.92 -37.78 -28.68
N ARG A 1110 -26.17 -38.51 -27.87
CA ARG A 1110 -26.69 -39.24 -26.71
C ARG A 1110 -27.35 -38.28 -25.69
N ILE A 1111 -26.68 -37.19 -25.31
CA ILE A 1111 -27.20 -36.18 -24.39
C ILE A 1111 -28.48 -35.54 -24.94
N GLU A 1112 -28.49 -35.17 -26.23
CA GLU A 1112 -29.65 -34.58 -26.90
C GLU A 1112 -30.82 -35.57 -27.00
N SER A 1113 -30.56 -36.85 -27.23
CA SER A 1113 -31.60 -37.89 -27.36
C SER A 1113 -32.22 -38.33 -26.04
N MET A 1114 -31.48 -38.19 -24.93
CA MET A 1114 -31.94 -38.57 -23.58
C MET A 1114 -32.62 -37.40 -22.86
N GLY A 1115 -32.49 -36.17 -23.36
CA GLY A 1115 -33.31 -35.04 -22.93
C GLY A 1115 -34.62 -35.02 -23.70
N ASP A 1116 -35.74 -35.33 -23.04
CA ASP A 1116 -37.04 -35.21 -23.69
C ASP A 1116 -37.42 -33.73 -23.88
N SER A 1117 -37.12 -33.20 -25.06
CA SER A 1117 -37.45 -31.83 -25.47
C SER A 1117 -38.96 -31.50 -25.43
N THR A 1118 -39.83 -32.51 -25.26
CA THR A 1118 -41.28 -32.33 -25.16
C THR A 1118 -41.76 -32.07 -23.74
N ILE A 1119 -40.94 -32.36 -22.72
CA ILE A 1119 -41.24 -32.11 -21.31
C ILE A 1119 -40.65 -30.76 -20.89
N SER A 1120 -41.47 -29.91 -20.27
CA SER A 1120 -41.00 -28.62 -19.73
C SER A 1120 -39.82 -28.84 -18.76
N PRO A 1121 -38.77 -28.00 -18.81
CA PRO A 1121 -37.69 -28.02 -17.82
C PRO A 1121 -38.18 -27.94 -16.37
N ALA A 1122 -39.34 -27.32 -16.12
CA ALA A 1122 -39.93 -27.19 -14.79
C ALA A 1122 -40.81 -28.38 -14.36
N TRP A 1123 -41.20 -29.28 -15.28
CA TRP A 1123 -42.29 -30.24 -15.02
C TRP A 1123 -42.10 -31.09 -13.76
N TYR A 1124 -40.92 -31.69 -13.59
CA TYR A 1124 -40.61 -32.52 -12.42
C TYR A 1124 -40.58 -31.70 -11.12
N LEU A 1125 -40.13 -30.43 -11.18
CA LEU A 1125 -40.19 -29.52 -10.05
C LEU A 1125 -41.64 -29.15 -9.73
N GLU A 1126 -42.49 -28.91 -10.74
CA GLU A 1126 -43.93 -28.65 -10.52
C GLU A 1126 -44.64 -29.83 -9.85
N GLN A 1127 -44.35 -31.06 -10.30
CA GLN A 1127 -44.90 -32.28 -9.66
C GLN A 1127 -44.39 -32.41 -8.21
N THR A 1128 -43.11 -32.12 -7.98
CA THR A 1128 -42.51 -32.12 -6.64
C THR A 1128 -43.21 -31.13 -5.71
N LEU A 1129 -43.35 -29.87 -6.14
CA LEU A 1129 -43.98 -28.82 -5.36
C LEU A 1129 -45.46 -29.12 -5.08
N ARG A 1130 -46.18 -29.60 -6.10
CA ARG A 1130 -47.60 -29.97 -5.96
C ARG A 1130 -47.77 -31.13 -4.99
N LYS A 1131 -46.97 -32.19 -5.13
CA LYS A 1131 -47.08 -33.38 -4.28
C LYS A 1131 -46.69 -33.08 -2.83
N ALA A 1132 -45.64 -32.30 -2.59
CA ALA A 1132 -45.27 -31.86 -1.25
C ALA A 1132 -46.39 -31.03 -0.59
N TRP A 1133 -47.08 -30.18 -1.38
CA TRP A 1133 -48.21 -29.41 -0.89
C TRP A 1133 -49.45 -30.25 -0.60
N GLU A 1134 -49.76 -31.24 -1.45
CA GLU A 1134 -50.82 -32.23 -1.21
C GLU A 1134 -50.61 -32.96 0.12
N ILE A 1135 -49.41 -33.49 0.35
CA ILE A 1135 -49.04 -34.19 1.59
C ILE A 1135 -49.23 -33.26 2.81
N TYR A 1136 -48.81 -32.00 2.71
CA TYR A 1136 -49.00 -31.03 3.80
C TYR A 1136 -50.49 -30.72 4.06
N CYS A 1137 -51.30 -30.62 3.00
CA CYS A 1137 -52.74 -30.40 3.13
C CYS A 1137 -53.44 -31.58 3.82
N GLU A 1138 -53.05 -32.81 3.47
CA GLU A 1138 -53.62 -34.06 4.02
C GLU A 1138 -53.15 -34.34 5.46
N THR A 1139 -51.86 -34.21 5.72
CA THR A 1139 -51.23 -34.70 6.96
C THR A 1139 -50.81 -33.59 7.92
N GLY A 1140 -50.58 -32.38 7.41
CA GLY A 1140 -49.92 -31.29 8.14
C GLY A 1140 -48.42 -31.48 8.35
N GLY A 1141 -47.83 -32.55 7.80
CA GLY A 1141 -46.41 -32.90 7.91
C GLY A 1141 -45.76 -33.19 6.56
N ALA A 1142 -44.70 -33.99 6.58
CA ALA A 1142 -43.90 -34.34 5.41
C ALA A 1142 -43.63 -35.85 5.33
N GLU A 1143 -43.51 -36.38 4.12
CA GLU A 1143 -43.20 -37.79 3.83
C GLU A 1143 -42.37 -37.87 2.55
N GLY A 1144 -41.24 -38.58 2.56
CA GLY A 1144 -40.39 -38.73 1.38
C GLY A 1144 -41.07 -39.48 0.23
N PHE A 1145 -40.78 -39.09 -1.02
CA PHE A 1145 -41.37 -39.74 -2.20
C PHE A 1145 -40.46 -39.69 -3.43
N VAL A 1146 -40.74 -40.56 -4.39
CA VAL A 1146 -40.09 -40.60 -5.71
C VAL A 1146 -41.03 -39.98 -6.73
N VAL A 1147 -40.55 -39.00 -7.50
CA VAL A 1147 -41.31 -38.43 -8.61
C VAL A 1147 -41.24 -39.41 -9.79
N PRO A 1148 -42.38 -39.90 -10.32
CA PRO A 1148 -42.38 -40.85 -11.43
C PRO A 1148 -41.70 -40.26 -12.69
N GLU A 1149 -40.88 -41.06 -13.38
CA GLU A 1149 -40.41 -40.75 -14.74
C GLU A 1149 -41.62 -40.81 -15.69
N ASN A 1150 -41.77 -39.78 -16.55
CA ASN A 1150 -42.89 -39.64 -17.50
C ASN A 1150 -42.73 -40.57 -18.72
#